data_AF-A0A7W8MI51-F1
#
_entry.id   AF-A0A7W8MI51-F1
#
_cell.length_a   1.000
_cell.length_b   1.000
_cell.length_c   1.000
_cell.angle_alpha   90.00
_cell.angle_beta   90.00
_cell.angle_gamma   90.00
#
_symmetry.space_group_name_H-M   'P 1'
#
loop_
_entity.id
_entity.type
_entity.pdbx_description
1 polymer ?
#
loop_
_entity_poly.entity_id
_entity_poly.type
_entity_poly.pdbx_seq_one_letter_code
_entity_poly.pdbx_strand_id
1 'polypeptide(L)'
;MTSETGFDADRYKRFPTRGPRPDGELEELERIWCKPKGWQWISAINNNYVGVYYVGAAMLFFVLAGLLAVLMRTQLALPMQGILAQETYNQFFTVHGTMMMFLFAVPAVEALGVLLLPQMLGARDLPFPRLSAYAFWAYLIGGLAFFCSLFFGLAPNGGWFMYPPLTSMTYSPGINADFWLVGIGFIEISAIAGAIEIIVGVLRNRAPGMSLDKMPMFAWAMLIFAVMIIIAFPSVILATTLMELERALDWPFFDPVRGGDPMLWQHLFWFFGHPEVYIIFLPAAGATSTIIPAIARTPLVGYRLVVMAMMATGFISFGVWAHHMFATGMPTISTSYFSAASMAVSVPAGVQVFAWIATLAAGKMRFNTPGLFAVGGLVTFVMGGLTGVMVAMVPFDWQAHDSYFIVAHLHYVLIGGMVFPFFAAIYYWLPMTSSRPLSERMGKWVFWLMFTGVHITFLPMHLTGLMGMPRRVYTYLPDRGWELPNLISTAGAVLTAIAVLLWIIDMARNFRPFGNREAGNVFDGPGLEWLPTGLYSVRSVPVITSLYPLWEQKGLSRDVEAGRYFLPNSATGRRETIVTSTLNAEPQYLQRMPVPSPWPIWAAVFTAAAFLLLTIQAYWPSLIAGVLGIYCVFNWCWTLDRPVDQLTADIGAGIRVPTYRAGPSSHGWWAMVLTLVVGGMVLSLAAFSYVFLWSRNPGEWTPPPPLASLPWILAPYAAAALLSWGACRILRLARPRSGLIATVLLVGASGLVGLGWVLEWEAWRGIGTDPTAHAQGAMVYAFLAWQGFFAFIATVMGLYASLRWVAGLIAPDRPTTYDLIALFVVYTAGQGAFAALLVHLFPGG
;
A
#
# COMPACT_ATOMS: atom_id res chain seq x y z
N MET A 1 1.88 -3.67 34.07
CA MET A 1 2.63 -3.78 32.81
C MET A 1 4.06 -3.37 33.11
N THR A 2 5.05 -4.19 32.75
CA THR A 2 6.46 -3.78 32.78
C THR A 2 6.67 -2.71 31.71
N SER A 3 7.36 -1.63 32.07
CA SER A 3 7.60 -0.54 31.13
C SER A 3 8.55 -0.99 30.02
N GLU A 4 8.26 -0.60 28.77
CA GLU A 4 9.12 -0.85 27.60
C GLU A 4 10.31 0.13 27.57
N THR A 5 10.12 1.34 28.10
CA THR A 5 11.06 2.46 27.95
C THR A 5 11.63 2.99 29.27
N GLY A 6 11.20 2.43 30.40
CA GLY A 6 11.42 3.00 31.73
C GLY A 6 10.46 4.15 32.09
N PHE A 7 9.39 4.36 31.31
CA PHE A 7 8.33 5.31 31.61
C PHE A 7 7.52 4.89 32.83
N ASP A 8 7.37 5.81 33.78
CA ASP A 8 6.55 5.62 34.97
C ASP A 8 5.05 5.77 34.65
N ALA A 9 4.34 4.65 34.60
CA ALA A 9 2.90 4.59 34.30
C ALA A 9 2.03 5.30 35.35
N ASP A 10 2.50 5.51 36.58
CA ASP A 10 1.73 6.25 37.59
C ASP A 10 1.53 7.72 37.20
N ARG A 11 2.36 8.25 36.30
CA ARG A 11 2.19 9.59 35.73
C ARG A 11 0.87 9.73 34.97
N TYR A 12 0.29 8.65 34.44
CA TYR A 12 -1.01 8.69 33.78
C TYR A 12 -2.15 9.07 34.74
N LYS A 13 -2.01 8.81 36.04
CA LYS A 13 -3.01 9.19 37.07
C LYS A 13 -3.17 10.71 37.24
N ARG A 14 -2.26 11.50 36.67
CA ARG A 14 -2.36 12.98 36.63
C ARG A 14 -3.43 13.48 35.67
N PHE A 15 -3.92 12.62 34.78
CA PHE A 15 -4.95 12.95 33.80
C PHE A 15 -6.31 12.33 34.17
N PRO A 16 -7.43 13.00 33.84
CA PRO A 16 -7.51 14.34 33.28
C PRO A 16 -7.05 15.42 34.27
N THR A 17 -6.36 16.45 33.79
CA THR A 17 -5.87 17.54 34.64
C THR A 17 -7.03 18.34 35.25
N ARG A 18 -6.87 18.80 36.49
CA ARG A 18 -7.85 19.65 37.21
C ARG A 18 -7.39 21.10 37.18
N GLY A 19 -8.23 22.02 36.70
CA GLY A 19 -7.95 23.46 36.65
C GLY A 19 -8.41 24.11 35.33
N PRO A 20 -8.51 25.46 35.28
CA PRO A 20 -8.77 26.18 34.04
C PRO A 20 -7.57 26.05 33.08
N ARG A 21 -7.85 26.06 31.77
CA ARG A 21 -6.83 26.15 30.73
C ARG A 21 -6.47 27.62 30.48
N PRO A 22 -5.25 27.93 30.01
CA PRO A 22 -4.89 29.29 29.63
C PRO A 22 -5.81 29.83 28.53
N ASP A 23 -6.17 31.12 28.62
CA ASP A 23 -6.96 31.81 27.59
C ASP A 23 -6.15 31.90 26.28
N GLY A 24 -6.80 31.76 25.12
CA GLY A 24 -6.15 31.85 23.81
C GLY A 24 -5.47 30.55 23.32
N GLU A 25 -5.42 29.50 24.15
CA GLU A 25 -4.69 28.26 23.85
C GLU A 25 -5.29 27.47 22.67
N LEU A 26 -6.62 27.48 22.53
CA LEU A 26 -7.32 26.82 21.44
C LEU A 26 -7.10 27.59 20.13
N GLU A 27 -7.23 28.92 20.17
CA GLU A 27 -7.07 29.81 19.04
C GLU A 27 -5.64 29.71 18.47
N GLU A 28 -4.64 29.58 19.33
CA GLU A 28 -3.26 29.33 18.89
C GLU A 28 -3.11 27.96 18.21
N LEU A 29 -3.72 26.91 18.76
CA LEU A 29 -3.70 25.59 18.14
C LEU A 29 -4.36 25.62 16.75
N GLU A 30 -5.50 26.27 16.62
CA GLU A 30 -6.19 26.48 15.34
C GLU A 30 -5.35 27.30 14.35
N ARG A 31 -4.68 28.35 14.81
CA ARG A 31 -3.75 29.16 14.00
C ARG A 31 -2.60 28.32 13.45
N ILE A 32 -2.01 27.44 14.26
CA ILE A 32 -0.88 26.58 13.86
C ILE A 32 -1.31 25.52 12.85
N TRP A 33 -2.49 24.94 13.05
CA TRP A 33 -3.06 23.90 12.18
C TRP A 33 -3.96 24.45 11.08
N CYS A 34 -3.95 25.76 10.84
CA CYS A 34 -4.82 26.38 9.86
C CYS A 34 -4.64 25.78 8.46
N LYS A 35 -5.75 25.71 7.73
CA LYS A 35 -5.76 25.25 6.35
C LYS A 35 -5.04 26.25 5.42
N PRO A 36 -4.33 25.78 4.39
CA PRO A 36 -3.87 26.65 3.31
C PRO A 36 -5.04 27.42 2.69
N LYS A 37 -4.82 28.68 2.29
CA LYS A 37 -5.85 29.56 1.70
C LYS A 37 -5.64 29.75 0.21
N GLY A 38 -6.73 30.06 -0.52
CA GLY A 38 -6.70 30.24 -1.97
C GLY A 38 -6.09 29.02 -2.66
N TRP A 39 -5.34 29.22 -3.75
CA TRP A 39 -4.70 28.16 -4.54
C TRP A 39 -3.71 27.27 -3.78
N GLN A 40 -3.24 27.68 -2.59
CA GLN A 40 -2.34 26.86 -1.77
C GLN A 40 -3.03 25.61 -1.20
N TRP A 41 -4.36 25.48 -1.31
CA TRP A 41 -5.11 24.30 -0.86
C TRP A 41 -4.60 22.99 -1.47
N ILE A 42 -4.08 23.04 -2.70
CA ILE A 42 -3.49 21.88 -3.41
C ILE A 42 -2.25 21.34 -2.67
N SER A 43 -1.56 22.19 -1.89
CA SER A 43 -0.43 21.82 -1.05
C SER A 43 -0.80 21.31 0.35
N ALA A 44 -2.09 21.06 0.60
CA ALA A 44 -2.52 20.46 1.85
C ALA A 44 -1.89 19.07 2.04
N ILE A 45 -1.35 18.87 3.24
CA ILE A 45 -0.68 17.62 3.64
C ILE A 45 -1.41 16.91 4.79
N ASN A 46 -2.42 17.56 5.38
CA ASN A 46 -3.11 17.03 6.55
C ASN A 46 -4.02 15.88 6.13
N ASN A 47 -4.05 14.81 6.93
CA ASN A 47 -4.77 13.58 6.62
C ASN A 47 -6.27 13.78 6.36
N ASN A 48 -6.93 14.75 7.01
CA ASN A 48 -8.35 15.02 6.76
C ASN A 48 -8.61 15.49 5.32
N TYR A 49 -7.66 16.21 4.71
CA TYR A 49 -7.76 16.63 3.31
C TYR A 49 -7.29 15.52 2.37
N VAL A 50 -6.07 15.04 2.58
CA VAL A 50 -5.45 14.03 1.71
C VAL A 50 -6.31 12.78 1.68
N GLY A 51 -6.78 12.29 2.83
CA GLY A 51 -7.67 11.13 2.92
C GLY A 51 -8.98 11.30 2.15
N VAL A 52 -9.64 12.47 2.24
CA VAL A 52 -10.87 12.73 1.47
C VAL A 52 -10.61 12.79 -0.04
N TYR A 53 -9.51 13.42 -0.47
CA TYR A 53 -9.14 13.45 -1.89
C TYR A 53 -8.79 12.06 -2.41
N TYR A 54 -8.11 11.27 -1.60
CA TYR A 54 -7.67 9.92 -1.94
C TYR A 54 -8.87 8.97 -2.06
N VAL A 55 -9.82 9.00 -1.11
CA VAL A 55 -11.10 8.27 -1.23
C VAL A 55 -11.88 8.74 -2.45
N GLY A 56 -11.93 10.05 -2.71
CA GLY A 56 -12.61 10.61 -3.88
C GLY A 56 -12.03 10.13 -5.21
N ALA A 57 -10.70 10.08 -5.32
CA ALA A 57 -10.00 9.56 -6.50
C ALA A 57 -10.23 8.05 -6.69
N ALA A 58 -10.18 7.26 -5.62
CA ALA A 58 -10.49 5.83 -5.69
C ALA A 58 -11.94 5.59 -6.15
N MET A 59 -12.89 6.37 -5.65
CA MET A 59 -14.29 6.29 -6.10
C MET A 59 -14.50 6.78 -7.54
N LEU A 60 -13.68 7.72 -8.02
CA LEU A 60 -13.67 8.09 -9.44
C LEU A 60 -13.28 6.88 -10.30
N PHE A 61 -12.18 6.19 -9.98
CA PHE A 61 -11.77 5.00 -10.73
C PHE A 61 -12.77 3.85 -10.60
N PHE A 62 -13.41 3.67 -9.45
CA PHE A 62 -14.53 2.72 -9.29
C PHE A 62 -15.66 2.99 -10.28
N VAL A 63 -16.10 4.25 -10.39
CA VAL A 63 -17.16 4.64 -11.33
C VAL A 63 -16.72 4.42 -12.77
N LEU A 64 -15.51 4.87 -13.14
CA LEU A 64 -14.97 4.71 -14.49
C LEU A 64 -14.85 3.23 -14.88
N ALA A 65 -14.31 2.38 -14.01
CA ALA A 65 -14.21 0.94 -14.24
C ALA A 65 -15.59 0.26 -14.28
N GLY A 66 -16.55 0.73 -13.49
CA GLY A 66 -17.94 0.28 -13.52
C GLY A 66 -18.63 0.60 -14.86
N LEU A 67 -18.37 1.76 -15.45
CA LEU A 67 -18.85 2.10 -16.79
C LEU A 67 -18.32 1.14 -17.85
N LEU A 68 -17.02 0.80 -17.80
CA LEU A 68 -16.43 -0.22 -18.69
C LEU A 68 -17.12 -1.58 -18.52
N ALA A 69 -17.44 -1.98 -17.28
CA ALA A 69 -18.16 -3.23 -17.01
C ALA A 69 -19.54 -3.27 -17.66
N VAL A 70 -20.32 -2.18 -17.56
CA VAL A 70 -21.65 -2.10 -18.19
C VAL A 70 -21.53 -2.17 -19.72
N LEU A 71 -20.54 -1.51 -20.31
CA LEU A 71 -20.32 -1.57 -21.76
C LEU A 71 -19.94 -2.98 -22.24
N MET A 72 -19.05 -3.67 -21.52
CA MET A 72 -18.72 -5.07 -21.78
C MET A 72 -19.94 -5.99 -21.65
N ARG A 73 -20.75 -5.81 -20.60
CA ARG A 73 -21.98 -6.59 -20.41
C ARG A 73 -23.02 -6.31 -21.49
N THR A 74 -23.06 -5.09 -22.01
CA THR A 74 -23.95 -4.73 -23.11
C THR A 74 -23.53 -5.45 -24.39
N GLN A 75 -22.22 -5.48 -24.70
CA GLN A 75 -21.67 -6.30 -25.79
C GLN A 75 -22.02 -7.78 -25.64
N LEU A 76 -22.04 -8.32 -24.42
CA LEU A 76 -22.35 -9.73 -24.17
C LEU A 76 -23.84 -10.03 -23.92
N ALA A 77 -24.73 -9.05 -24.05
CA ALA A 77 -26.14 -9.25 -23.74
C ALA A 77 -26.82 -10.29 -24.64
N LEU A 78 -26.37 -10.39 -25.90
CA LEU A 78 -26.89 -11.28 -26.93
C LEU A 78 -25.73 -11.84 -27.77
N PRO A 79 -25.92 -13.00 -28.45
CA PRO A 79 -24.87 -13.58 -29.29
C PRO A 79 -24.56 -12.68 -30.49
N MET A 80 -23.31 -12.70 -30.93
CA MET A 80 -22.85 -12.01 -32.17
C MET A 80 -23.18 -10.50 -32.24
N GLN A 81 -23.28 -9.84 -31.09
CA GLN A 81 -23.40 -8.37 -31.00
C GLN A 81 -22.14 -7.68 -31.55
N GLY A 82 -22.32 -6.50 -32.14
CA GLY A 82 -21.25 -5.70 -32.75
C GLY A 82 -21.08 -4.32 -32.10
N ILE A 83 -21.39 -4.16 -30.81
CA ILE A 83 -21.30 -2.87 -30.11
C ILE A 83 -19.84 -2.46 -29.91
N LEU A 84 -19.01 -3.42 -29.50
CA LEU A 84 -17.57 -3.24 -29.32
C LEU A 84 -16.81 -4.12 -30.31
N ALA A 85 -15.84 -3.54 -31.00
CA ALA A 85 -14.85 -4.32 -31.73
C ALA A 85 -14.03 -5.17 -30.75
N GLN A 86 -13.53 -6.32 -31.22
CA GLN A 86 -12.75 -7.26 -30.40
C GLN A 86 -11.59 -6.59 -29.67
N GLU A 87 -10.82 -5.76 -30.37
CA GLU A 87 -9.67 -5.05 -29.77
C GLU A 87 -10.11 -4.08 -28.67
N THR A 88 -11.17 -3.30 -28.91
CA THR A 88 -11.73 -2.40 -27.90
C THR A 88 -12.27 -3.17 -26.69
N TYR A 89 -12.92 -4.32 -26.91
CA TYR A 89 -13.34 -5.19 -25.82
C TYR A 89 -12.14 -5.69 -25.00
N ASN A 90 -11.05 -6.05 -25.68
CA ASN A 90 -9.82 -6.49 -25.02
C ASN A 90 -9.20 -5.40 -24.14
N GLN A 91 -9.14 -4.17 -24.65
CA GLN A 91 -8.71 -3.01 -23.88
C GLN A 91 -9.64 -2.75 -22.69
N PHE A 92 -10.95 -2.82 -22.89
CA PHE A 92 -11.94 -2.53 -21.84
C PHE A 92 -11.87 -3.54 -20.70
N PHE A 93 -11.79 -4.86 -20.98
CA PHE A 93 -11.72 -5.84 -19.90
C PHE A 93 -10.38 -5.79 -19.16
N THR A 94 -9.30 -5.47 -19.87
CA THR A 94 -7.97 -5.30 -19.28
C THR A 94 -7.97 -4.10 -18.35
N VAL A 95 -8.39 -2.93 -18.84
CA VAL A 95 -8.45 -1.69 -18.03
C VAL A 95 -9.46 -1.83 -16.89
N HIS A 96 -10.63 -2.44 -17.10
CA HIS A 96 -11.58 -2.71 -16.02
C HIS A 96 -10.93 -3.50 -14.87
N GLY A 97 -10.29 -4.63 -15.18
CA GLY A 97 -9.63 -5.46 -14.17
C GLY A 97 -8.50 -4.71 -13.47
N THR A 98 -7.62 -4.06 -14.23
CA THR A 98 -6.50 -3.30 -13.68
C THR A 98 -6.96 -2.14 -12.80
N MET A 99 -7.96 -1.38 -13.23
CA MET A 99 -8.49 -0.28 -12.42
C MET A 99 -9.13 -0.77 -11.13
N MET A 100 -9.93 -1.85 -11.19
CA MET A 100 -10.58 -2.36 -9.98
C MET A 100 -9.56 -2.85 -8.95
N MET A 101 -8.51 -3.57 -9.38
CA MET A 101 -7.50 -4.13 -8.47
C MET A 101 -6.52 -3.05 -7.97
N PHE A 102 -5.87 -2.34 -8.89
CA PHE A 102 -4.75 -1.44 -8.58
C PHE A 102 -5.16 0.00 -8.31
N LEU A 103 -6.21 0.51 -8.96
CA LEU A 103 -6.58 1.93 -8.86
C LEU A 103 -7.77 2.20 -7.94
N PHE A 104 -8.59 1.20 -7.66
CA PHE A 104 -9.72 1.32 -6.75
C PHE A 104 -9.46 0.54 -5.46
N ALA A 105 -9.35 -0.78 -5.50
CA ALA A 105 -9.53 -1.60 -4.30
C ALA A 105 -8.46 -1.33 -3.22
N VAL A 106 -7.18 -1.46 -3.55
CA VAL A 106 -6.07 -1.17 -2.61
C VAL A 106 -6.04 0.32 -2.24
N PRO A 107 -6.06 1.28 -3.18
CA PRO A 107 -6.06 2.71 -2.84
C PRO A 107 -7.25 3.15 -1.99
N ALA A 108 -8.45 2.58 -2.19
CA ALA A 108 -9.64 2.91 -1.42
C ALA A 108 -9.47 2.57 0.06
N VAL A 109 -9.00 1.34 0.37
CA VAL A 109 -8.79 0.92 1.76
C VAL A 109 -7.58 1.61 2.39
N GLU A 110 -6.53 1.89 1.61
CA GLU A 110 -5.40 2.70 2.06
C GLU A 110 -5.85 4.13 2.41
N ALA A 111 -6.68 4.75 1.57
CA ALA A 111 -7.23 6.08 1.78
C ALA A 111 -8.11 6.15 3.05
N LEU A 112 -8.89 5.11 3.34
CA LEU A 112 -9.57 4.98 4.63
C LEU A 112 -8.57 4.91 5.79
N GLY A 113 -7.48 4.17 5.62
CA GLY A 113 -6.37 4.15 6.57
C GLY A 113 -5.83 5.55 6.85
N VAL A 114 -5.54 6.31 5.79
CA VAL A 114 -5.04 7.69 5.90
C VAL A 114 -6.03 8.59 6.63
N LEU A 115 -7.31 8.45 6.33
CA LEU A 115 -8.36 9.27 6.93
C LEU A 115 -8.65 8.92 8.39
N LEU A 116 -8.67 7.63 8.74
CA LEU A 116 -9.21 7.14 10.01
C LEU A 116 -8.14 6.83 11.06
N LEU A 117 -6.94 6.41 10.66
CA LEU A 117 -5.94 5.92 11.62
C LEU A 117 -5.51 6.99 12.62
N PRO A 118 -5.15 8.23 12.25
CA PRO A 118 -4.74 9.21 13.26
C PRO A 118 -5.84 9.46 14.30
N GLN A 119 -7.09 9.45 13.88
CA GLN A 119 -8.28 9.70 14.68
C GLN A 119 -8.54 8.51 15.62
N MET A 120 -8.48 7.28 15.11
CA MET A 120 -8.61 6.06 15.91
C MET A 120 -7.46 5.86 16.90
N LEU A 121 -6.26 6.35 16.57
CA LEU A 121 -5.07 6.25 17.40
C LEU A 121 -4.92 7.45 18.35
N GLY A 122 -5.78 8.47 18.26
CA GLY A 122 -5.65 9.72 19.03
C GLY A 122 -4.42 10.56 18.66
N ALA A 123 -3.84 10.32 17.48
CA ALA A 123 -2.73 11.09 16.93
C ALA A 123 -3.22 12.38 16.27
N ARG A 124 -2.32 13.36 16.14
CA ARG A 124 -2.60 14.66 15.50
C ARG A 124 -2.67 14.57 13.97
N ASP A 125 -1.84 13.70 13.39
CA ASP A 125 -1.73 13.40 11.96
C ASP A 125 -0.92 12.09 11.82
N LEU A 126 -0.76 11.58 10.60
CA LEU A 126 0.18 10.48 10.32
C LEU A 126 1.64 10.94 10.44
N PRO A 127 2.62 10.03 10.66
CA PRO A 127 4.01 10.42 10.90
C PRO A 127 4.72 11.07 9.71
N PHE A 128 4.25 10.90 8.47
CA PHE A 128 4.92 11.45 7.27
C PHE A 128 3.95 12.19 6.32
N PRO A 129 3.28 13.29 6.75
CA PRO A 129 2.19 13.89 5.97
C PRO A 129 2.57 14.36 4.56
N ARG A 130 3.84 14.74 4.35
CA ARG A 130 4.35 15.10 3.02
C ARG A 130 4.52 13.89 2.11
N LEU A 131 4.83 12.72 2.68
CA LEU A 131 4.92 11.47 1.95
C LEU A 131 3.53 11.00 1.51
N SER A 132 2.51 11.11 2.36
CA SER A 132 1.12 10.83 1.97
C SER A 132 0.65 11.74 0.85
N ALA A 133 1.00 13.03 0.89
CA ALA A 133 0.68 13.95 -0.20
C ALA A 133 1.39 13.56 -1.51
N TYR A 134 2.68 13.21 -1.47
CA TYR A 134 3.40 12.70 -2.65
C TYR A 134 2.73 11.44 -3.21
N ALA A 135 2.42 10.47 -2.35
CA ALA A 135 1.77 9.21 -2.71
C ALA A 135 0.44 9.47 -3.44
N PHE A 136 -0.45 10.27 -2.83
CA PHE A 136 -1.73 10.63 -3.42
C PHE A 136 -1.59 11.26 -4.82
N TRP A 137 -0.70 12.23 -5.00
CA TRP A 137 -0.52 12.88 -6.30
C TRP A 137 0.08 11.95 -7.35
N ALA A 138 1.04 11.10 -6.96
CA ALA A 138 1.62 10.10 -7.84
C ALA A 138 0.54 9.12 -8.33
N TYR A 139 -0.27 8.60 -7.41
CA TYR A 139 -1.40 7.73 -7.71
C TYR A 139 -2.42 8.40 -8.65
N LEU A 140 -2.86 9.62 -8.34
CA LEU A 140 -3.89 10.29 -9.14
C LEU A 140 -3.41 10.57 -10.57
N ILE A 141 -2.19 11.09 -10.72
CA ILE A 141 -1.62 11.44 -12.03
C ILE A 141 -1.36 10.17 -12.85
N GLY A 142 -0.72 9.16 -12.24
CA GLY A 142 -0.43 7.89 -12.89
C GLY A 142 -1.72 7.16 -13.31
N GLY A 143 -2.70 7.08 -12.42
CA GLY A 143 -3.98 6.42 -12.68
C GLY A 143 -4.81 7.10 -13.76
N LEU A 144 -4.83 8.44 -13.79
CA LEU A 144 -5.50 9.20 -14.85
C LEU A 144 -4.79 9.01 -16.19
N ALA A 145 -3.45 9.07 -16.22
CA ALA A 145 -2.69 8.84 -17.45
C ALA A 145 -2.92 7.41 -17.99
N PHE A 146 -2.91 6.41 -17.11
CA PHE A 146 -3.23 5.03 -17.46
C PHE A 146 -4.64 4.91 -18.04
N PHE A 147 -5.67 5.46 -17.39
CA PHE A 147 -7.04 5.42 -17.91
C PHE A 147 -7.18 6.14 -19.25
N CYS A 148 -6.52 7.30 -19.41
CA CYS A 148 -6.59 8.09 -20.62
C CYS A 148 -5.98 7.40 -21.85
N SER A 149 -5.14 6.37 -21.68
CA SER A 149 -4.62 5.55 -22.78
C SER A 149 -5.72 4.95 -23.67
N LEU A 150 -6.92 4.71 -23.12
CA LEU A 150 -8.10 4.26 -23.87
C LEU A 150 -8.50 5.21 -24.99
N PHE A 151 -8.41 6.53 -24.77
CA PHE A 151 -8.83 7.54 -25.75
C PHE A 151 -7.87 7.67 -26.93
N PHE A 152 -6.68 7.08 -26.82
CA PHE A 152 -5.65 7.09 -27.86
C PHE A 152 -5.45 5.70 -28.50
N GLY A 153 -6.24 4.69 -28.12
CA GLY A 153 -6.09 3.31 -28.59
C GLY A 153 -4.83 2.61 -28.06
N LEU A 154 -4.17 3.17 -27.04
CA LEU A 154 -2.91 2.70 -26.46
C LEU A 154 -3.11 1.90 -25.16
N ALA A 155 -4.36 1.68 -24.75
CA ALA A 155 -4.65 0.90 -23.56
C ALA A 155 -4.15 -0.55 -23.69
N PRO A 156 -3.68 -1.16 -22.59
CA PRO A 156 -3.28 -2.57 -22.59
C PRO A 156 -4.46 -3.47 -22.93
N ASN A 157 -4.19 -4.56 -23.65
CA ASN A 157 -5.18 -5.51 -24.17
C ASN A 157 -4.86 -6.98 -23.80
N GLY A 158 -3.85 -7.23 -22.97
CA GLY A 158 -3.39 -8.57 -22.56
C GLY A 158 -4.07 -9.14 -21.30
N GLY A 159 -5.09 -8.47 -20.77
CA GLY A 159 -5.69 -8.77 -19.47
C GLY A 159 -4.87 -8.24 -18.29
N TRP A 160 -5.51 -8.09 -17.12
CA TRP A 160 -4.94 -7.37 -15.97
C TRP A 160 -3.68 -7.98 -15.35
N PHE A 161 -3.28 -9.17 -15.79
CA PHE A 161 -2.09 -9.88 -15.34
C PHE A 161 -1.03 -10.12 -16.43
N MET A 162 -1.23 -9.59 -17.64
CA MET A 162 -0.21 -9.42 -18.69
C MET A 162 0.74 -10.60 -18.96
N TYR A 163 0.20 -11.81 -19.14
CA TYR A 163 1.02 -13.03 -19.29
C TYR A 163 1.89 -13.05 -20.56
N PRO A 164 3.20 -13.34 -20.44
CA PRO A 164 3.97 -13.86 -21.56
C PRO A 164 3.53 -15.30 -21.90
N PRO A 165 3.73 -15.74 -23.16
CA PRO A 165 4.40 -15.02 -24.22
C PRO A 165 3.50 -13.99 -24.94
N LEU A 166 2.18 -13.96 -24.68
CA LEU A 166 1.24 -13.09 -25.38
C LEU A 166 1.63 -11.61 -25.31
N THR A 167 2.17 -11.16 -24.17
CA THR A 167 2.60 -9.77 -23.94
C THR A 167 4.06 -9.50 -24.30
N SER A 168 4.83 -10.49 -24.76
CA SER A 168 6.18 -10.26 -25.29
C SER A 168 6.12 -9.61 -26.69
N MET A 169 7.20 -8.95 -27.11
CA MET A 169 7.26 -8.23 -28.39
C MET A 169 6.93 -9.10 -29.62
N THR A 170 7.17 -10.41 -29.53
CA THR A 170 6.85 -11.38 -30.58
C THR A 170 5.36 -11.43 -30.94
N TYR A 171 4.48 -11.30 -29.93
CA TYR A 171 3.03 -11.42 -30.11
C TYR A 171 2.30 -10.09 -29.93
N SER A 172 2.85 -9.19 -29.12
CA SER A 172 2.32 -7.84 -28.87
C SER A 172 3.41 -6.78 -29.11
N PRO A 173 3.72 -6.46 -30.39
CA PRO A 173 4.80 -5.53 -30.75
C PRO A 173 4.47 -4.05 -30.46
N GLY A 174 3.20 -3.73 -30.22
CA GLY A 174 2.79 -2.37 -29.86
C GLY A 174 3.16 -1.99 -28.42
N ILE A 175 3.11 -0.70 -28.12
CA ILE A 175 3.44 -0.15 -26.79
C ILE A 175 2.30 -0.27 -25.76
N ASN A 176 1.18 -0.91 -26.13
CA ASN A 176 0.01 -1.07 -25.26
C ASN A 176 0.36 -1.78 -23.94
N ALA A 177 1.25 -2.75 -23.97
CA ALA A 177 1.72 -3.45 -22.78
C ALA A 177 2.59 -2.56 -21.89
N ASP A 178 3.39 -1.68 -22.48
CA ASP A 178 4.33 -0.79 -21.77
C ASP A 178 3.58 0.22 -20.89
N PHE A 179 2.40 0.67 -21.34
CA PHE A 179 1.49 1.49 -20.52
C PHE A 179 1.06 0.79 -19.22
N TRP A 180 0.92 -0.53 -19.25
CA TRP A 180 0.63 -1.31 -18.05
C TRP A 180 1.88 -1.49 -17.20
N LEU A 181 2.99 -1.94 -17.79
CA LEU A 181 4.24 -2.27 -17.08
C LEU A 181 4.80 -1.06 -16.34
N VAL A 182 4.99 0.05 -17.04
CA VAL A 182 5.56 1.28 -16.48
C VAL A 182 4.53 2.06 -15.67
N GLY A 183 3.27 2.07 -16.12
CA GLY A 183 2.19 2.79 -15.44
C GLY A 183 1.85 2.20 -14.07
N ILE A 184 1.62 0.88 -14.00
CA ILE A 184 1.30 0.20 -12.75
C ILE A 184 2.53 0.14 -11.82
N GLY A 185 3.71 -0.20 -12.36
CA GLY A 185 4.94 -0.20 -11.56
C GLY A 185 5.24 1.16 -10.91
N PHE A 186 4.90 2.28 -11.57
CA PHE A 186 4.98 3.61 -10.97
C PHE A 186 3.96 3.82 -9.83
N ILE A 187 2.70 3.43 -10.04
CA ILE A 187 1.62 3.65 -9.07
C ILE A 187 1.86 2.87 -7.77
N GLU A 188 2.52 1.72 -7.84
CA GLU A 188 2.89 0.91 -6.67
C GLU A 188 3.82 1.64 -5.68
N ILE A 189 4.58 2.63 -6.15
CA ILE A 189 5.39 3.50 -5.28
C ILE A 189 4.49 4.23 -4.27
N SER A 190 3.27 4.61 -4.67
CA SER A 190 2.29 5.24 -3.78
C SER A 190 1.88 4.30 -2.64
N ALA A 191 1.56 3.04 -2.97
CA ALA A 191 1.12 2.05 -1.99
C ALA A 191 2.22 1.69 -0.98
N ILE A 192 3.48 1.60 -1.41
CA ILE A 192 4.61 1.37 -0.50
C ILE A 192 4.81 2.56 0.44
N ALA A 193 4.71 3.78 -0.08
CA ALA A 193 4.83 5.00 0.71
C ALA A 193 3.75 5.07 1.82
N GLY A 194 2.50 4.75 1.49
CA GLY A 194 1.42 4.70 2.48
C GLY A 194 1.57 3.51 3.46
N ALA A 195 2.03 2.34 3.01
CA ALA A 195 2.31 1.21 3.90
C ALA A 195 3.36 1.54 4.97
N ILE A 196 4.47 2.19 4.59
CA ILE A 196 5.49 2.65 5.54
C ILE A 196 4.88 3.57 6.60
N GLU A 197 4.09 4.53 6.14
CA GLU A 197 3.45 5.51 7.01
C GLU A 197 2.45 4.86 7.98
N ILE A 198 1.65 3.90 7.50
CA ILE A 198 0.68 3.15 8.32
C ILE A 198 1.40 2.32 9.39
N ILE A 199 2.47 1.59 9.04
CA ILE A 199 3.23 0.77 10.01
C ILE A 199 3.78 1.67 11.12
N VAL A 200 4.45 2.76 10.76
CA VAL A 200 5.01 3.68 11.75
C VAL A 200 3.90 4.36 12.55
N GLY A 201 2.81 4.79 11.90
CA GLY A 201 1.70 5.45 12.56
C GLY A 201 1.02 4.57 13.60
N VAL A 202 0.66 3.34 13.22
CA VAL A 202 0.03 2.38 14.14
C VAL A 202 0.98 1.98 15.27
N LEU A 203 2.24 1.70 14.99
CA LEU A 203 3.15 1.21 16.02
C LEU A 203 3.70 2.31 16.92
N ARG A 204 3.86 3.54 16.43
CA ARG A 204 4.63 4.60 17.08
C ARG A 204 3.88 5.91 17.32
N ASN A 205 2.62 6.07 16.90
CA ASN A 205 1.84 7.31 17.14
C ASN A 205 0.52 7.08 17.88
N ARG A 206 0.39 5.97 18.61
CA ARG A 206 -0.78 5.69 19.44
C ARG A 206 -0.87 6.61 20.66
N ALA A 207 -2.11 6.90 21.04
CA ALA A 207 -2.45 7.59 22.28
C ALA A 207 -1.85 6.84 23.49
N PRO A 208 -1.29 7.57 24.47
CA PRO A 208 -0.63 6.93 25.60
C PRO A 208 -1.54 5.95 26.37
N GLY A 209 -1.02 4.76 26.67
CA GLY A 209 -1.76 3.69 27.36
C GLY A 209 -2.51 2.72 26.44
N MET A 210 -2.63 3.03 25.14
CA MET A 210 -3.18 2.13 24.12
C MET A 210 -2.16 1.04 23.74
N SER A 211 -2.01 0.05 24.62
CA SER A 211 -1.25 -1.17 24.32
C SER A 211 -1.85 -1.95 23.15
N LEU A 212 -1.07 -2.86 22.55
CA LEU A 212 -1.50 -3.63 21.36
C LEU A 212 -2.85 -4.37 21.56
N ASP A 213 -3.13 -4.86 22.77
CA ASP A 213 -4.38 -5.54 23.11
C ASP A 213 -5.60 -4.61 23.24
N LYS A 214 -5.39 -3.27 23.25
CA LYS A 214 -6.45 -2.25 23.28
C LYS A 214 -6.63 -1.51 21.95
N MET A 215 -5.90 -1.90 20.90
CA MET A 215 -6.02 -1.24 19.60
C MET A 215 -7.38 -1.55 18.94
N PRO A 216 -7.99 -0.57 18.24
CA PRO A 216 -9.18 -0.84 17.42
C PRO A 216 -8.90 -1.91 16.35
N MET A 217 -9.95 -2.67 15.98
CA MET A 217 -9.85 -3.74 14.97
C MET A 217 -9.35 -3.23 13.62
N PHE A 218 -9.82 -2.06 13.18
CA PHE A 218 -9.35 -1.46 11.94
C PHE A 218 -7.84 -1.13 11.98
N ALA A 219 -7.30 -0.69 13.12
CA ALA A 219 -5.86 -0.43 13.25
C ALA A 219 -5.02 -1.71 13.15
N TRP A 220 -5.48 -2.83 13.72
CA TRP A 220 -4.86 -4.15 13.53
C TRP A 220 -4.90 -4.59 12.06
N ALA A 221 -6.05 -4.45 11.41
CA ALA A 221 -6.20 -4.81 10.00
C ALA A 221 -5.28 -3.99 9.10
N MET A 222 -5.20 -2.67 9.33
CA MET A 222 -4.31 -1.77 8.57
C MET A 222 -2.82 -2.06 8.81
N LEU A 223 -2.44 -2.48 10.02
CA LEU A 223 -1.07 -2.90 10.30
C LEU A 223 -0.70 -4.16 9.50
N ILE A 224 -1.57 -5.17 9.49
CA ILE A 224 -1.34 -6.41 8.74
C ILE A 224 -1.30 -6.11 7.24
N PHE A 225 -2.27 -5.34 6.75
CA PHE A 225 -2.32 -4.82 5.38
C PHE A 225 -0.99 -4.19 4.95
N ALA A 226 -0.47 -3.26 5.75
CA ALA A 226 0.73 -2.52 5.39
C ALA A 226 1.98 -3.42 5.43
N VAL A 227 2.08 -4.35 6.38
CA VAL A 227 3.15 -5.36 6.40
C VAL A 227 3.08 -6.26 5.16
N MET A 228 1.88 -6.67 4.75
CA MET A 228 1.71 -7.48 3.55
C MET A 228 2.12 -6.72 2.29
N ILE A 229 1.83 -5.42 2.19
CA ILE A 229 2.30 -4.59 1.05
C ILE A 229 3.83 -4.62 0.96
N ILE A 230 4.53 -4.39 2.07
CA ILE A 230 6.01 -4.36 2.11
C ILE A 230 6.64 -5.69 1.64
N ILE A 231 5.92 -6.80 1.77
CA ILE A 231 6.40 -8.14 1.37
C ILE A 231 5.94 -8.53 -0.03
N ALA A 232 4.68 -8.27 -0.40
CA ALA A 232 4.05 -8.74 -1.63
C ALA A 232 4.36 -7.86 -2.86
N PHE A 233 4.22 -6.54 -2.74
CA PHE A 233 4.37 -5.59 -3.85
C PHE A 233 5.76 -5.61 -4.51
N PRO A 234 6.88 -5.85 -3.78
CA PRO A 234 8.18 -6.07 -4.40
C PRO A 234 8.19 -7.10 -5.56
N SER A 235 7.30 -8.08 -5.54
CA SER A 235 7.23 -9.11 -6.59
C SER A 235 6.69 -8.61 -7.91
N VAL A 236 5.64 -7.78 -7.89
CA VAL A 236 5.11 -7.17 -9.11
C VAL A 236 6.00 -6.04 -9.61
N ILE A 237 6.68 -5.30 -8.72
CA ILE A 237 7.74 -4.35 -9.11
C ILE A 237 8.85 -5.09 -9.88
N LEU A 238 9.30 -6.24 -9.37
CA LEU A 238 10.28 -7.05 -10.07
C LEU A 238 9.73 -7.58 -11.40
N ALA A 239 8.55 -8.20 -11.41
CA ALA A 239 7.97 -8.78 -12.61
C ALA A 239 7.83 -7.74 -13.73
N THR A 240 7.23 -6.58 -13.42
CA THR A 240 7.07 -5.47 -14.36
C THR A 240 8.42 -4.95 -14.85
N THR A 241 9.41 -4.80 -13.96
CA THR A 241 10.76 -4.39 -14.34
C THR A 241 11.42 -5.38 -15.30
N LEU A 242 11.36 -6.69 -15.02
CA LEU A 242 11.95 -7.71 -15.88
C LEU A 242 11.27 -7.73 -17.26
N MET A 243 9.95 -7.64 -17.32
CA MET A 243 9.21 -7.64 -18.59
C MET A 243 9.45 -6.35 -19.39
N GLU A 244 9.55 -5.20 -18.72
CA GLU A 244 9.91 -3.95 -19.36
C GLU A 244 11.33 -4.02 -19.94
N LEU A 245 12.30 -4.59 -19.20
CA LEU A 245 13.65 -4.82 -19.69
C LEU A 245 13.68 -5.81 -20.87
N GLU A 246 12.87 -6.87 -20.85
CA GLU A 246 12.73 -7.78 -22.00
C GLU A 246 12.23 -7.03 -23.23
N ARG A 247 11.16 -6.25 -23.09
CA ARG A 247 10.54 -5.56 -24.23
C ARG A 247 11.37 -4.38 -24.75
N ALA A 248 12.02 -3.63 -23.86
CA ALA A 248 12.78 -2.44 -24.21
C ALA A 248 14.23 -2.73 -24.61
N LEU A 249 14.88 -3.73 -24.01
CA LEU A 249 16.31 -4.03 -24.19
C LEU A 249 16.58 -5.41 -24.79
N ASP A 250 15.55 -6.19 -25.12
CA ASP A 250 15.65 -7.55 -25.66
C ASP A 250 16.39 -8.53 -24.72
N TRP A 251 16.15 -8.41 -23.42
CA TRP A 251 16.71 -9.28 -22.38
C TRP A 251 15.78 -10.48 -22.13
N PRO A 252 16.16 -11.73 -22.50
CA PRO A 252 15.23 -12.86 -22.54
C PRO A 252 14.97 -13.49 -21.16
N PHE A 253 14.10 -12.90 -20.35
CA PHE A 253 13.70 -13.46 -19.05
C PHE A 253 12.61 -14.53 -19.19
N PHE A 254 11.68 -14.30 -20.12
CA PHE A 254 10.50 -15.11 -20.37
C PHE A 254 10.55 -15.80 -21.74
N ASP A 255 11.57 -15.52 -22.56
CA ASP A 255 11.76 -16.14 -23.87
C ASP A 255 12.41 -17.54 -23.77
N PRO A 256 11.66 -18.63 -24.04
CA PRO A 256 12.17 -19.99 -23.90
C PRO A 256 13.25 -20.37 -24.92
N VAL A 257 13.38 -19.64 -26.04
CA VAL A 257 14.41 -19.93 -27.06
C VAL A 257 15.80 -19.55 -26.56
N ARG A 258 15.89 -18.57 -25.67
CA ARG A 258 17.13 -18.04 -25.10
C ARG A 258 17.27 -18.38 -23.61
N GLY A 259 16.66 -19.49 -23.17
CA GLY A 259 16.78 -20.02 -21.81
C GLY A 259 15.86 -19.38 -20.75
N GLY A 260 14.97 -18.46 -21.15
CA GLY A 260 13.93 -17.88 -20.29
C GLY A 260 12.77 -18.86 -20.04
N ASP A 261 11.82 -18.51 -19.18
CA ASP A 261 10.63 -19.33 -18.95
C ASP A 261 9.40 -18.44 -18.64
N PRO A 262 8.34 -18.45 -19.47
CA PRO A 262 7.12 -17.68 -19.22
C PRO A 262 6.45 -17.98 -17.88
N MET A 263 6.67 -19.16 -17.30
CA MET A 263 6.12 -19.54 -16.00
C MET A 263 6.70 -18.71 -14.86
N LEU A 264 7.91 -18.18 -15.02
CA LEU A 264 8.51 -17.27 -14.03
C LEU A 264 7.59 -16.07 -13.78
N TRP A 265 7.00 -15.49 -14.83
CA TRP A 265 6.05 -14.39 -14.71
C TRP A 265 4.87 -14.77 -13.82
N GLN A 266 4.29 -15.96 -14.03
CA GLN A 266 3.14 -16.41 -13.22
C GLN A 266 3.51 -16.58 -11.75
N HIS A 267 4.69 -17.14 -11.46
CA HIS A 267 5.17 -17.27 -10.08
C HIS A 267 5.32 -15.89 -9.41
N LEU A 268 6.00 -14.94 -10.07
CA LEU A 268 6.20 -13.59 -9.53
C LEU A 268 4.87 -12.82 -9.40
N PHE A 269 4.08 -12.80 -10.47
CA PHE A 269 2.81 -12.09 -10.48
C PHE A 269 1.86 -12.63 -9.41
N TRP A 270 1.72 -13.95 -9.24
CA TRP A 270 0.79 -14.49 -8.24
C TRP A 270 1.33 -14.46 -6.81
N PHE A 271 2.65 -14.53 -6.61
CA PHE A 271 3.25 -14.27 -5.30
C PHE A 271 2.86 -12.88 -4.78
N PHE A 272 2.65 -11.91 -5.67
CA PHE A 272 1.97 -10.66 -5.36
C PHE A 272 0.44 -10.80 -5.34
N GLY A 273 -0.16 -11.25 -6.44
CA GLY A 273 -1.57 -11.06 -6.77
C GLY A 273 -2.52 -11.85 -5.88
N HIS A 274 -2.06 -12.94 -5.26
CA HIS A 274 -2.88 -13.64 -4.29
C HIS A 274 -2.83 -13.03 -2.88
N PRO A 275 -1.67 -12.65 -2.32
CA PRO A 275 -1.65 -11.74 -1.17
C PRO A 275 -2.43 -10.44 -1.39
N GLU A 276 -2.41 -9.87 -2.61
CA GLU A 276 -3.16 -8.65 -2.95
C GLU A 276 -4.66 -8.77 -2.62
N VAL A 277 -5.31 -9.90 -2.93
CA VAL A 277 -6.74 -10.04 -2.60
C VAL A 277 -7.01 -10.04 -1.09
N TYR A 278 -6.04 -10.47 -0.27
CA TYR A 278 -6.13 -10.36 1.19
C TYR A 278 -5.76 -8.97 1.70
N ILE A 279 -4.83 -8.28 1.03
CA ILE A 279 -4.55 -6.84 1.24
C ILE A 279 -5.84 -6.03 1.02
N ILE A 280 -6.66 -6.39 0.03
CA ILE A 280 -7.96 -5.76 -0.20
C ILE A 280 -8.98 -6.16 0.89
N PHE A 281 -9.06 -7.46 1.23
CA PHE A 281 -10.06 -7.98 2.15
C PHE A 281 -9.85 -7.57 3.62
N LEU A 282 -8.61 -7.60 4.14
CA LEU A 282 -8.35 -7.44 5.57
C LEU A 282 -8.78 -6.08 6.13
N PRO A 283 -8.49 -4.93 5.50
CA PRO A 283 -9.01 -3.64 5.94
C PRO A 283 -10.53 -3.58 5.95
N ALA A 284 -11.18 -4.15 4.94
CA ALA A 284 -12.64 -4.21 4.85
C ALA A 284 -13.26 -5.10 5.94
N ALA A 285 -12.61 -6.22 6.26
CA ALA A 285 -12.95 -7.08 7.39
C ALA A 285 -12.71 -6.38 8.74
N GLY A 286 -11.63 -5.60 8.87
CA GLY A 286 -11.34 -4.76 10.03
C GLY A 286 -12.36 -3.64 10.22
N ALA A 287 -12.81 -3.02 9.12
CA ALA A 287 -13.87 -2.02 9.13
C ALA A 287 -15.20 -2.66 9.55
N THR A 288 -15.55 -3.80 8.98
CA THR A 288 -16.73 -4.60 9.38
C THR A 288 -16.68 -4.95 10.87
N SER A 289 -15.53 -5.41 11.36
CA SER A 289 -15.30 -5.73 12.77
C SER A 289 -15.38 -4.52 13.71
N THR A 290 -15.26 -3.30 13.18
CA THR A 290 -15.40 -2.04 13.92
C THR A 290 -16.85 -1.53 13.87
N ILE A 291 -17.53 -1.67 12.73
CA ILE A 291 -18.90 -1.24 12.50
C ILE A 291 -19.91 -2.14 13.21
N ILE A 292 -19.72 -3.47 13.14
CA ILE A 292 -20.65 -4.46 13.71
C ILE A 292 -20.93 -4.21 15.21
N PRO A 293 -19.91 -4.01 16.07
CA PRO A 293 -20.15 -3.66 17.47
C PRO A 293 -21.02 -2.41 17.65
N ALA A 294 -20.78 -1.36 16.85
CA ALA A 294 -21.53 -0.11 16.93
C ALA A 294 -23.01 -0.27 16.54
N ILE A 295 -23.29 -1.00 15.45
CA ILE A 295 -24.67 -1.25 15.00
C ILE A 295 -25.42 -2.27 15.88
N ALA A 296 -24.70 -3.20 16.51
CA ALA A 296 -25.26 -4.23 17.40
C ALA A 296 -25.34 -3.76 18.86
N ARG A 297 -24.71 -2.62 19.20
CA ARG A 297 -24.64 -2.08 20.58
C ARG A 297 -24.06 -3.08 21.58
N THR A 298 -23.07 -3.85 21.16
CA THR A 298 -22.40 -4.85 21.99
C THR A 298 -20.93 -4.98 21.60
N PRO A 299 -20.01 -5.26 22.54
CA PRO A 299 -18.63 -5.57 22.22
C PRO A 299 -18.48 -6.72 21.21
N LEU A 300 -17.45 -6.65 20.36
CA LEU A 300 -17.07 -7.72 19.44
C LEU A 300 -16.79 -9.02 20.21
N VAL A 301 -17.54 -10.07 19.88
CA VAL A 301 -17.31 -11.42 20.41
C VAL A 301 -15.99 -11.94 19.87
N GLY A 302 -15.09 -12.34 20.77
CA GLY A 302 -13.83 -12.97 20.39
C GLY A 302 -12.77 -12.04 19.80
N TYR A 303 -12.69 -10.76 20.20
CA TYR A 303 -11.68 -9.79 19.74
C TYR A 303 -10.28 -10.38 19.48
N ARG A 304 -9.70 -11.07 20.46
CA ARG A 304 -8.37 -11.71 20.32
C ARG A 304 -8.33 -12.77 19.23
N LEU A 305 -9.37 -13.59 19.11
CA LEU A 305 -9.47 -14.63 18.06
C LEU A 305 -9.58 -13.98 16.68
N VAL A 306 -10.32 -12.88 16.54
CA VAL A 306 -10.43 -12.15 15.28
C VAL A 306 -9.09 -11.52 14.88
N VAL A 307 -8.35 -10.93 15.83
CA VAL A 307 -6.98 -10.44 15.59
C VAL A 307 -6.06 -11.57 15.13
N MET A 308 -6.05 -12.71 15.84
CA MET A 308 -5.24 -13.87 15.46
C MET A 308 -5.65 -14.43 14.09
N ALA A 309 -6.94 -14.43 13.75
CA ALA A 309 -7.43 -14.85 12.45
C ALA A 309 -6.96 -13.92 11.32
N MET A 310 -6.98 -12.60 11.52
CA MET A 310 -6.43 -11.66 10.53
C MET A 310 -4.92 -11.86 10.36
N MET A 311 -4.17 -12.05 11.44
CA MET A 311 -2.73 -12.32 11.38
C MET A 311 -2.43 -13.64 10.65
N ALA A 312 -3.19 -14.71 10.95
CA ALA A 312 -3.07 -15.99 10.28
C ALA A 312 -3.40 -15.88 8.78
N THR A 313 -4.44 -15.12 8.42
CA THR A 313 -4.79 -14.84 7.02
C THR A 313 -3.63 -14.15 6.30
N GLY A 314 -3.07 -13.09 6.90
CA GLY A 314 -1.93 -12.37 6.34
C GLY A 314 -0.70 -13.26 6.16
N PHE A 315 -0.39 -14.12 7.12
CA PHE A 315 0.74 -15.05 7.02
C PHE A 315 0.53 -16.15 5.96
N ILE A 316 -0.61 -16.86 6.02
CA ILE A 316 -0.89 -17.99 5.11
C ILE A 316 -0.97 -17.51 3.65
N SER A 317 -1.39 -16.26 3.41
CA SER A 317 -1.54 -15.69 2.06
C SER A 317 -0.29 -15.82 1.17
N PHE A 318 0.91 -15.84 1.77
CA PHE A 318 2.17 -16.00 1.05
C PHE A 318 2.52 -17.45 0.68
N GLY A 319 1.72 -18.43 1.12
CA GLY A 319 1.92 -19.86 0.88
C GLY A 319 0.91 -20.52 -0.06
N VAL A 320 0.07 -19.73 -0.74
CA VAL A 320 -1.11 -20.23 -1.48
C VAL A 320 -1.20 -19.77 -2.94
N TRP A 321 -0.26 -18.93 -3.41
CA TRP A 321 -0.36 -18.27 -4.72
C TRP A 321 -0.50 -19.20 -5.92
N ALA A 322 0.13 -20.38 -5.89
CA ALA A 322 0.18 -21.27 -7.05
C ALA A 322 -1.16 -21.98 -7.33
N HIS A 323 -2.20 -21.79 -6.49
CA HIS A 323 -3.56 -22.23 -6.84
C HIS A 323 -4.12 -21.55 -8.10
N HIS A 324 -3.58 -20.40 -8.50
CA HIS A 324 -3.91 -19.76 -9.79
C HIS A 324 -3.21 -20.42 -10.97
N MET A 325 -2.34 -21.39 -10.72
CA MET A 325 -1.49 -22.05 -11.71
C MET A 325 -1.85 -23.53 -11.86
N PHE A 326 -2.92 -24.04 -11.24
CA PHE A 326 -3.24 -25.47 -11.26
C PHE A 326 -3.39 -26.06 -12.67
N ALA A 327 -3.83 -25.26 -13.64
CA ALA A 327 -3.98 -25.67 -15.04
C ALA A 327 -2.69 -25.54 -15.89
N THR A 328 -1.52 -25.33 -15.27
CA THR A 328 -0.24 -25.12 -15.98
C THR A 328 0.63 -26.39 -16.12
N GLY A 329 0.19 -27.53 -15.60
CA GLY A 329 0.95 -28.79 -15.65
C GLY A 329 2.03 -28.93 -14.56
N MET A 330 1.93 -28.19 -13.46
CA MET A 330 2.82 -28.34 -12.31
C MET A 330 2.82 -29.77 -11.73
N PRO A 331 3.92 -30.22 -11.11
CA PRO A 331 3.99 -31.53 -10.47
C PRO A 331 2.89 -31.74 -9.41
N THR A 332 2.32 -32.94 -9.34
CA THR A 332 1.20 -33.29 -8.45
C THR A 332 1.49 -32.97 -6.97
N ILE A 333 2.73 -33.18 -6.52
CA ILE A 333 3.12 -32.85 -5.14
C ILE A 333 2.95 -31.35 -4.82
N SER A 334 3.25 -30.49 -5.79
CA SER A 334 3.08 -29.04 -5.66
C SER A 334 1.61 -28.68 -5.64
N THR A 335 0.83 -29.17 -6.60
CA THR A 335 -0.62 -28.87 -6.67
C THR A 335 -1.37 -29.37 -5.44
N SER A 336 -1.02 -30.54 -4.90
CA SER A 336 -1.60 -31.07 -3.66
C SER A 336 -1.28 -30.22 -2.44
N TYR A 337 -0.03 -29.75 -2.30
CA TYR A 337 0.36 -28.84 -1.22
C TYR A 337 -0.44 -27.52 -1.28
N PHE A 338 -0.44 -26.87 -2.44
CA PHE A 338 -1.13 -25.58 -2.63
C PHE A 338 -2.65 -25.72 -2.49
N SER A 339 -3.24 -26.83 -2.89
CA SER A 339 -4.67 -27.12 -2.66
C SER A 339 -4.99 -27.21 -1.17
N ALA A 340 -4.22 -27.98 -0.40
CA ALA A 340 -4.40 -28.11 1.05
C ALA A 340 -4.21 -26.77 1.77
N ALA A 341 -3.15 -26.02 1.43
CA ALA A 341 -2.88 -24.71 2.00
C ALA A 341 -4.02 -23.72 1.69
N SER A 342 -4.54 -23.72 0.46
CA SER A 342 -5.62 -22.81 0.04
C SER A 342 -6.92 -23.11 0.79
N MET A 343 -7.26 -24.39 0.97
CA MET A 343 -8.41 -24.79 1.79
C MET A 343 -8.24 -24.37 3.26
N ALA A 344 -7.03 -24.42 3.82
CA ALA A 344 -6.76 -24.02 5.20
C ALA A 344 -7.05 -22.53 5.47
N VAL A 345 -6.99 -21.65 4.46
CA VAL A 345 -7.32 -20.22 4.62
C VAL A 345 -8.80 -20.00 4.98
N SER A 346 -9.67 -20.96 4.66
CA SER A 346 -11.09 -20.88 5.06
C SER A 346 -11.28 -20.86 6.58
N VAL A 347 -10.33 -21.41 7.36
CA VAL A 347 -10.43 -21.48 8.83
C VAL A 347 -10.32 -20.09 9.46
N PRO A 348 -9.25 -19.29 9.22
CA PRO A 348 -9.22 -17.89 9.69
C PRO A 348 -10.41 -17.05 9.20
N ALA A 349 -10.83 -17.18 7.95
CA ALA A 349 -11.99 -16.45 7.43
C ALA A 349 -13.28 -16.84 8.17
N GLY A 350 -13.48 -18.13 8.44
CA GLY A 350 -14.60 -18.66 9.22
C GLY A 350 -14.65 -18.09 10.63
N VAL A 351 -13.50 -18.00 11.33
CA VAL A 351 -13.43 -17.41 12.68
C VAL A 351 -13.97 -15.98 12.69
N GLN A 352 -13.61 -15.17 11.69
CA GLN A 352 -14.10 -13.79 11.58
C GLN A 352 -15.62 -13.75 11.32
N VAL A 353 -16.10 -14.56 10.38
CA VAL A 353 -17.53 -14.68 10.04
C VAL A 353 -18.36 -15.09 11.25
N PHE A 354 -17.95 -16.12 11.99
CA PHE A 354 -18.68 -16.58 13.17
C PHE A 354 -18.63 -15.57 14.32
N ALA A 355 -17.52 -14.85 14.49
CA ALA A 355 -17.43 -13.76 15.46
C ALA A 355 -18.43 -12.63 15.14
N TRP A 356 -18.59 -12.27 13.87
CA TRP A 356 -19.57 -11.28 13.42
C TRP A 356 -21.00 -11.74 13.68
N ILE A 357 -21.34 -12.98 13.31
CA ILE A 357 -22.66 -13.58 13.57
C ILE A 357 -22.96 -13.59 15.07
N ALA A 358 -22.01 -14.06 15.89
CA ALA A 358 -22.16 -14.11 17.34
C ALA A 358 -22.36 -12.71 17.95
N THR A 359 -21.63 -11.70 17.44
CA THR A 359 -21.77 -10.31 17.90
C THR A 359 -23.14 -9.75 17.55
N LEU A 360 -23.64 -9.98 16.33
CA LEU A 360 -24.98 -9.57 15.93
C LEU A 360 -26.07 -10.27 16.75
N ALA A 361 -25.89 -11.57 17.02
CA ALA A 361 -26.84 -12.39 17.80
C ALA A 361 -26.88 -12.01 19.29
N ALA A 362 -25.74 -11.62 19.87
CA ALA A 362 -25.65 -11.18 21.26
C ALA A 362 -26.18 -9.74 21.48
N GLY A 363 -26.22 -8.94 20.42
CA GLY A 363 -26.62 -7.53 20.45
C GLY A 363 -28.06 -7.26 20.02
N LYS A 364 -28.36 -5.98 19.78
CA LYS A 364 -29.61 -5.50 19.17
C LYS A 364 -29.28 -4.71 17.92
N MET A 365 -29.36 -5.37 16.77
CA MET A 365 -29.01 -4.77 15.49
C MET A 365 -29.94 -3.60 15.12
N ARG A 366 -29.35 -2.46 14.77
CA ARG A 366 -30.05 -1.34 14.12
C ARG A 366 -30.09 -1.56 12.61
N PHE A 367 -31.29 -1.57 12.01
CA PHE A 367 -31.50 -1.68 10.56
C PHE A 367 -31.32 -0.32 9.84
N ASN A 368 -30.15 0.27 10.02
CA ASN A 368 -29.68 1.46 9.31
C ASN A 368 -28.83 1.06 8.09
N THR A 369 -28.47 2.04 7.27
CA THR A 369 -27.74 1.81 6.01
C THR A 369 -26.40 1.09 6.20
N PRO A 370 -25.52 1.51 7.14
CA PRO A 370 -24.29 0.76 7.42
C PRO A 370 -24.53 -0.70 7.80
N GLY A 371 -25.55 -0.97 8.63
CA GLY A 371 -25.89 -2.32 9.05
C GLY A 371 -26.39 -3.20 7.91
N LEU A 372 -27.16 -2.66 6.98
CA LEU A 372 -27.60 -3.38 5.78
C LEU A 372 -26.41 -3.78 4.90
N PHE A 373 -25.51 -2.84 4.61
CA PHE A 373 -24.31 -3.15 3.82
C PHE A 373 -23.37 -4.14 4.52
N ALA A 374 -23.21 -4.05 5.85
CA ALA A 374 -22.40 -5.00 6.61
C ALA A 374 -22.97 -6.44 6.52
N VAL A 375 -24.29 -6.61 6.71
CA VAL A 375 -24.92 -7.93 6.63
C VAL A 375 -25.04 -8.43 5.20
N GLY A 376 -25.37 -7.57 4.24
CA GLY A 376 -25.37 -7.94 2.83
C GLY A 376 -23.98 -8.37 2.36
N GLY A 377 -22.94 -7.65 2.77
CA GLY A 377 -21.55 -8.01 2.52
C GLY A 377 -21.20 -9.38 3.10
N LEU A 378 -21.59 -9.64 4.34
CA LEU A 378 -21.42 -10.96 4.98
C LEU A 378 -22.09 -12.07 4.16
N VAL A 379 -23.35 -11.90 3.74
CA VAL A 379 -24.09 -12.91 2.95
C VAL A 379 -23.40 -13.16 1.61
N THR A 380 -23.10 -12.11 0.86
CA THR A 380 -22.44 -12.21 -0.44
C THR A 380 -21.03 -12.81 -0.31
N PHE A 381 -20.27 -12.43 0.72
CA PHE A 381 -18.94 -12.96 0.98
C PHE A 381 -18.96 -14.45 1.30
N VAL A 382 -19.89 -14.93 2.13
CA VAL A 382 -20.01 -16.37 2.44
C VAL A 382 -20.33 -17.17 1.17
N MET A 383 -21.24 -16.69 0.32
CA MET A 383 -21.53 -17.34 -0.96
C MET A 383 -20.29 -17.43 -1.86
N GLY A 384 -19.50 -16.36 -1.96
CA GLY A 384 -18.24 -16.36 -2.70
C GLY A 384 -17.15 -17.24 -2.07
N GLY A 385 -17.05 -17.24 -0.73
CA GLY A 385 -16.08 -18.05 0.01
C GLY A 385 -16.31 -19.54 -0.19
N LEU A 386 -17.57 -19.99 -0.26
CA LEU A 386 -17.91 -21.37 -0.57
C LEU A 386 -17.43 -21.79 -1.97
N THR A 387 -17.62 -20.93 -2.99
CA THR A 387 -17.08 -21.21 -4.33
C THR A 387 -15.55 -21.11 -4.39
N GLY A 388 -14.93 -20.34 -3.48
CA GLY A 388 -13.48 -20.30 -3.28
C GLY A 388 -12.90 -21.64 -2.82
N VAL A 389 -13.57 -22.29 -1.86
CA VAL A 389 -13.20 -23.65 -1.44
C VAL A 389 -13.35 -24.64 -2.60
N MET A 390 -14.34 -24.45 -3.48
CA MET A 390 -14.50 -25.30 -4.66
C MET A 390 -13.33 -25.19 -5.63
N VAL A 391 -12.90 -23.97 -5.98
CA VAL A 391 -11.76 -23.76 -6.90
C VAL A 391 -10.41 -24.06 -6.25
N ALA A 392 -10.32 -24.11 -4.92
CA ALA A 392 -9.13 -24.64 -4.24
C ALA A 392 -8.95 -26.16 -4.45
N MET A 393 -9.99 -26.88 -4.89
CA MET A 393 -9.90 -28.31 -5.23
C MET A 393 -9.41 -28.49 -6.68
N VAL A 394 -8.19 -28.99 -6.85
CA VAL A 394 -7.52 -29.15 -8.17
C VAL A 394 -8.42 -29.80 -9.25
N PRO A 395 -9.13 -30.91 -8.98
CA PRO A 395 -9.96 -31.53 -10.02
C PRO A 395 -11.13 -30.66 -10.47
N PHE A 396 -11.70 -29.88 -9.55
CA PHE A 396 -12.76 -28.93 -9.87
C PHE A 396 -12.18 -27.72 -10.61
N ASP A 397 -11.04 -27.20 -10.14
CA ASP A 397 -10.37 -26.08 -10.81
C ASP A 397 -10.07 -26.42 -12.27
N TRP A 398 -9.53 -27.59 -12.60
CA TRP A 398 -9.28 -27.95 -14.00
C TRP A 398 -10.49 -27.88 -14.93
N GLN A 399 -11.72 -28.00 -14.40
CA GLN A 399 -12.95 -27.81 -15.18
C GLN A 399 -13.42 -26.35 -15.18
N ALA A 400 -13.27 -25.66 -14.06
CA ALA A 400 -13.75 -24.29 -13.89
C ALA A 400 -12.74 -23.23 -14.34
N HIS A 401 -11.46 -23.57 -14.47
CA HIS A 401 -10.35 -22.67 -14.74
C HIS A 401 -10.61 -21.86 -16.01
N ASP A 402 -10.29 -20.56 -15.98
CA ASP A 402 -10.54 -19.65 -17.10
C ASP A 402 -12.01 -19.60 -17.62
N SER A 403 -12.99 -20.07 -16.85
CA SER A 403 -14.41 -19.92 -17.19
C SER A 403 -15.08 -18.73 -16.48
N TYR A 404 -16.33 -18.45 -16.84
CA TYR A 404 -17.17 -17.50 -16.11
C TYR A 404 -17.45 -17.90 -14.64
N PHE A 405 -17.18 -19.15 -14.24
CA PHE A 405 -17.28 -19.56 -12.83
C PHE A 405 -16.24 -18.81 -11.98
N ILE A 406 -15.00 -18.69 -12.48
CA ILE A 406 -13.94 -17.93 -11.80
C ILE A 406 -14.28 -16.44 -11.75
N VAL A 407 -14.86 -15.90 -12.84
CA VAL A 407 -15.31 -14.50 -12.88
C VAL A 407 -16.36 -14.26 -11.79
N ALA A 408 -17.35 -15.14 -11.69
CA ALA A 408 -18.41 -15.04 -10.69
C ALA A 408 -17.88 -15.18 -9.26
N HIS A 409 -17.04 -16.18 -9.00
CA HIS A 409 -16.38 -16.39 -7.71
C HIS A 409 -15.64 -15.13 -7.25
N LEU A 410 -14.74 -14.61 -8.09
CA LEU A 410 -13.93 -13.44 -7.77
C LEU A 410 -14.80 -12.20 -7.47
N HIS A 411 -15.83 -11.95 -8.26
CA HIS A 411 -16.72 -10.81 -8.02
C HIS A 411 -17.54 -10.97 -6.75
N TYR A 412 -18.01 -12.18 -6.42
CA TYR A 412 -18.71 -12.41 -5.15
C TYR A 412 -17.82 -12.12 -3.94
N VAL A 413 -16.57 -12.60 -3.94
CA VAL A 413 -15.66 -12.38 -2.81
C VAL A 413 -15.20 -10.92 -2.71
N LEU A 414 -14.91 -10.24 -3.83
CA LEU A 414 -14.50 -8.83 -3.81
C LEU A 414 -15.66 -7.90 -3.46
N ILE A 415 -16.85 -8.14 -4.02
CA ILE A 415 -18.00 -7.28 -3.75
C ILE A 415 -18.50 -7.49 -2.32
N GLY A 416 -18.66 -8.74 -1.89
CA GLY A 416 -19.11 -9.06 -0.53
C GLY A 416 -18.05 -8.76 0.53
N GLY A 417 -16.79 -9.07 0.24
CA GLY A 417 -15.67 -8.94 1.18
C GLY A 417 -15.05 -7.54 1.24
N MET A 418 -15.21 -6.71 0.21
CA MET A 418 -14.65 -5.37 0.17
C MET A 418 -15.68 -4.29 -0.20
N VAL A 419 -16.35 -4.36 -1.35
CA VAL A 419 -17.19 -3.23 -1.82
C VAL A 419 -18.32 -2.94 -0.84
N PHE A 420 -19.07 -3.96 -0.40
CA PHE A 420 -20.17 -3.79 0.55
C PHE A 420 -19.69 -3.25 1.90
N PRO A 421 -18.66 -3.83 2.54
CA PRO A 421 -18.01 -3.23 3.70
C PRO A 421 -17.52 -1.79 3.47
N PHE A 422 -17.03 -1.46 2.28
CA PHE A 422 -16.59 -0.12 1.94
C PHE A 422 -17.75 0.89 1.86
N PHE A 423 -18.89 0.50 1.28
CA PHE A 423 -20.10 1.30 1.35
C PHE A 423 -20.60 1.43 2.79
N ALA A 424 -20.55 0.36 3.60
CA ALA A 424 -20.86 0.46 5.03
C ALA A 424 -19.95 1.47 5.73
N ALA A 425 -18.66 1.44 5.44
CA ALA A 425 -17.65 2.38 5.95
C ALA A 425 -17.94 3.82 5.54
N ILE A 426 -18.30 4.07 4.27
CA ILE A 426 -18.70 5.41 3.80
C ILE A 426 -19.91 5.89 4.60
N TYR A 427 -21.02 5.15 4.63
CA TYR A 427 -22.21 5.61 5.36
C TYR A 427 -21.96 5.75 6.87
N TYR A 428 -21.10 4.90 7.44
CA TYR A 428 -20.77 4.93 8.86
C TYR A 428 -19.89 6.13 9.24
N TRP A 429 -18.75 6.35 8.56
CA TRP A 429 -17.76 7.35 8.95
C TRP A 429 -17.89 8.71 8.26
N LEU A 430 -18.68 8.85 7.18
CA LEU A 430 -18.86 10.18 6.56
C LEU A 430 -19.31 11.28 7.55
N PRO A 431 -20.20 11.02 8.54
CA PRO A 431 -20.57 12.02 9.55
C PRO A 431 -19.41 12.57 10.39
N MET A 432 -18.26 11.87 10.42
CA MET A 432 -17.03 12.32 11.07
C MET A 432 -16.33 13.45 10.30
N THR A 433 -16.50 13.51 8.98
CA THR A 433 -15.77 14.43 8.07
C THR A 433 -16.68 15.34 7.26
N SER A 434 -17.99 15.13 7.37
CA SER A 434 -19.03 15.91 6.73
C SER A 434 -19.94 16.55 7.79
N SER A 435 -20.31 17.80 7.54
CA SER A 435 -21.27 18.54 8.37
C SER A 435 -22.68 17.93 8.38
N ARG A 436 -22.97 17.00 7.46
CA ARG A 436 -24.23 16.26 7.40
C ARG A 436 -23.98 14.77 7.12
N PRO A 437 -24.75 13.86 7.73
CA PRO A 437 -24.78 12.45 7.34
C PRO A 437 -25.44 12.27 5.97
N LEU A 438 -25.18 11.14 5.31
CA LEU A 438 -25.91 10.73 4.09
C LEU A 438 -27.36 10.35 4.39
N SER A 439 -28.20 10.27 3.36
CA SER A 439 -29.62 9.98 3.52
C SER A 439 -29.86 8.49 3.82
N GLU A 440 -30.42 8.17 4.98
CA GLU A 440 -30.85 6.80 5.30
C GLU A 440 -31.89 6.25 4.34
N ARG A 441 -32.77 7.10 3.79
CA ARG A 441 -33.79 6.65 2.82
C ARG A 441 -33.16 6.29 1.48
N MET A 442 -32.28 7.15 0.94
CA MET A 442 -31.59 6.86 -0.32
C MET A 442 -30.61 5.71 -0.14
N GLY A 443 -29.87 5.67 0.98
CA GLY A 443 -28.93 4.60 1.31
C GLY A 443 -29.56 3.21 1.32
N LYS A 444 -30.78 3.06 1.84
CA LYS A 444 -31.56 1.81 1.76
C LYS A 444 -31.91 1.40 0.33
N TRP A 445 -32.25 2.37 -0.54
CA TRP A 445 -32.47 2.09 -1.96
C TRP A 445 -31.19 1.71 -2.68
N VAL A 446 -30.08 2.43 -2.44
CA VAL A 446 -28.76 2.08 -2.97
C VAL A 446 -28.42 0.65 -2.58
N PHE A 447 -28.59 0.29 -1.31
CA PHE A 447 -28.34 -1.06 -0.82
C PHE A 447 -29.14 -2.12 -1.59
N TRP A 448 -30.48 -2.02 -1.63
CA TRP A 448 -31.31 -3.05 -2.25
C TRP A 448 -31.08 -3.18 -3.76
N LEU A 449 -30.93 -2.05 -4.46
CA LEU A 449 -30.61 -2.07 -5.89
C LEU A 449 -29.24 -2.71 -6.15
N MET A 450 -28.24 -2.38 -5.33
CA MET A 450 -26.90 -2.95 -5.47
C MET A 450 -26.86 -4.44 -5.13
N PHE A 451 -27.43 -4.84 -3.98
CA PHE A 451 -27.50 -6.22 -3.53
C PHE A 451 -28.21 -7.11 -4.56
N THR A 452 -29.41 -6.71 -4.99
CA THR A 452 -30.16 -7.45 -6.01
C THR A 452 -29.42 -7.45 -7.35
N GLY A 453 -28.87 -6.32 -7.79
CA GLY A 453 -28.12 -6.21 -9.04
C GLY A 453 -26.90 -7.12 -9.09
N VAL A 454 -26.12 -7.17 -8.01
CA VAL A 454 -24.93 -8.04 -7.89
C VAL A 454 -25.32 -9.51 -8.00
N HIS A 455 -26.34 -9.94 -7.26
CA HIS A 455 -26.79 -11.34 -7.31
C HIS A 455 -27.37 -11.72 -8.69
N ILE A 456 -28.15 -10.83 -9.32
CA ILE A 456 -28.65 -11.04 -10.69
C ILE A 456 -27.51 -11.07 -11.71
N THR A 457 -26.44 -10.29 -11.50
CA THR A 457 -25.29 -10.23 -12.41
C THR A 457 -24.46 -11.51 -12.35
N PHE A 458 -24.04 -11.91 -11.15
CA PHE A 458 -22.96 -12.89 -11.01
C PHE A 458 -23.45 -14.29 -10.67
N LEU A 459 -24.65 -14.46 -10.11
CA LEU A 459 -25.18 -15.80 -9.85
C LEU A 459 -25.34 -16.61 -11.15
N PRO A 460 -25.93 -16.06 -12.24
CA PRO A 460 -26.02 -16.78 -13.52
C PRO A 460 -24.66 -17.06 -14.15
N MET A 461 -23.63 -16.25 -13.84
CA MET A 461 -22.28 -16.47 -14.38
C MET A 461 -21.62 -17.75 -13.84
N HIS A 462 -21.93 -18.18 -12.61
CA HIS A 462 -21.52 -19.50 -12.12
C HIS A 462 -22.08 -20.59 -13.03
N LEU A 463 -23.37 -20.48 -13.41
CA LEU A 463 -24.01 -21.44 -14.31
C LEU A 463 -23.38 -21.41 -15.70
N THR A 464 -23.19 -20.25 -16.33
CA THR A 464 -22.54 -20.18 -17.66
C THR A 464 -21.11 -20.71 -17.62
N GLY A 465 -20.39 -20.53 -16.51
CA GLY A 465 -19.07 -21.13 -16.30
C GLY A 465 -19.12 -22.66 -16.29
N LEU A 466 -20.06 -23.25 -15.54
CA LEU A 466 -20.28 -24.70 -15.52
C LEU A 466 -20.78 -25.26 -16.86
N MET A 467 -21.44 -24.43 -17.67
CA MET A 467 -21.81 -24.75 -19.06
C MET A 467 -20.63 -24.61 -20.04
N GLY A 468 -19.43 -24.28 -19.57
CA GLY A 468 -18.21 -24.19 -20.38
C GLY A 468 -18.02 -22.85 -21.08
N MET A 469 -18.66 -21.76 -20.65
CA MET A 469 -18.41 -20.43 -21.20
C MET A 469 -17.04 -19.91 -20.72
N PRO A 470 -16.04 -19.76 -21.62
CA PRO A 470 -14.74 -19.21 -21.26
C PRO A 470 -14.84 -17.72 -20.91
N ARG A 471 -13.95 -17.23 -20.06
CA ARG A 471 -13.81 -15.78 -19.80
C ARG A 471 -13.06 -15.10 -20.94
N ARG A 472 -13.12 -13.76 -20.99
CA ARG A 472 -12.39 -12.91 -21.98
C ARG A 472 -12.78 -13.12 -23.45
N VAL A 473 -13.94 -13.71 -23.72
CA VAL A 473 -14.53 -13.73 -25.06
C VAL A 473 -15.39 -12.49 -25.29
N TYR A 474 -15.21 -11.83 -26.44
CA TYR A 474 -15.97 -10.62 -26.79
C TYR A 474 -17.37 -10.94 -27.37
N THR A 475 -17.59 -12.18 -27.79
CA THR A 475 -18.85 -12.67 -28.35
C THR A 475 -19.01 -14.18 -28.13
N TYR A 476 -20.20 -14.69 -28.38
CA TYR A 476 -20.53 -16.12 -28.36
C TYR A 476 -21.53 -16.45 -29.47
N LEU A 477 -21.57 -17.74 -29.85
CA LEU A 477 -22.50 -18.26 -30.86
C LEU A 477 -23.88 -18.51 -30.27
N PRO A 478 -24.96 -18.37 -31.07
CA PRO A 478 -26.30 -18.80 -30.68
C PRO A 478 -26.39 -20.31 -30.39
N ASP A 479 -27.47 -20.70 -29.73
CA ASP A 479 -27.89 -22.07 -29.43
C ASP A 479 -26.95 -22.83 -28.47
N ARG A 480 -26.17 -22.08 -27.67
CA ARG A 480 -25.32 -22.65 -26.60
C ARG A 480 -25.99 -22.63 -25.23
N GLY A 481 -27.19 -22.05 -25.12
CA GLY A 481 -27.92 -21.87 -23.87
C GLY A 481 -27.40 -20.71 -23.00
N TRP A 482 -26.47 -19.91 -23.53
CA TRP A 482 -25.84 -18.79 -22.81
C TRP A 482 -26.59 -17.48 -22.96
N GLU A 483 -27.54 -17.38 -23.90
CA GLU A 483 -28.25 -16.16 -24.27
C GLU A 483 -29.03 -15.59 -23.10
N LEU A 484 -29.94 -16.38 -22.53
CA LEU A 484 -30.78 -15.95 -21.41
C LEU A 484 -29.96 -15.66 -20.14
N PRO A 485 -29.04 -16.53 -19.69
CA PRO A 485 -28.17 -16.23 -18.56
C PRO A 485 -27.33 -14.96 -18.75
N ASN A 486 -26.81 -14.70 -19.95
CA ASN A 486 -26.08 -13.47 -20.22
C ASN A 486 -26.98 -12.24 -20.21
N LEU A 487 -28.17 -12.31 -20.81
CA LEU A 487 -29.12 -11.20 -20.79
C LEU A 487 -29.52 -10.83 -19.35
N ILE A 488 -29.80 -11.84 -18.51
CA ILE A 488 -30.08 -11.64 -17.08
C ILE A 488 -28.88 -11.00 -16.38
N SER A 489 -27.68 -11.52 -16.63
CA SER A 489 -26.44 -10.97 -16.04
C SER A 489 -26.23 -9.50 -16.42
N THR A 490 -26.56 -9.12 -17.65
CA THR A 490 -26.49 -7.73 -18.12
C THR A 490 -27.55 -6.84 -17.47
N ALA A 491 -28.77 -7.33 -17.29
CA ALA A 491 -29.81 -6.58 -16.56
C ALA A 491 -29.40 -6.33 -15.11
N GLY A 492 -28.77 -7.31 -14.45
CA GLY A 492 -28.20 -7.14 -13.12
C GLY A 492 -27.12 -6.04 -13.08
N ALA A 493 -26.22 -6.01 -14.07
CA ALA A 493 -25.14 -5.04 -14.12
C ALA A 493 -25.67 -3.60 -14.26
N VAL A 494 -26.71 -3.41 -15.08
CA VAL A 494 -27.42 -2.12 -15.20
C VAL A 494 -28.09 -1.74 -13.87
N LEU A 495 -28.69 -2.68 -13.16
CA LEU A 495 -29.31 -2.42 -11.85
C LEU A 495 -28.28 -1.95 -10.81
N THR A 496 -27.10 -2.57 -10.78
CA THR A 496 -25.98 -2.13 -9.94
C THR A 496 -25.49 -0.72 -10.34
N ALA A 497 -25.42 -0.41 -11.64
CA ALA A 497 -25.05 0.92 -12.12
C ALA A 497 -26.05 2.00 -11.67
N ILE A 498 -27.36 1.71 -11.70
CA ILE A 498 -28.41 2.60 -11.16
C ILE A 498 -28.23 2.82 -9.66
N ALA A 499 -27.85 1.78 -8.90
CA ALA A 499 -27.56 1.91 -7.47
C ALA A 499 -26.39 2.88 -7.21
N VAL A 500 -25.30 2.73 -7.97
CA VAL A 500 -24.13 3.63 -7.86
C VAL A 500 -24.50 5.06 -8.26
N LEU A 501 -25.30 5.25 -9.31
CA LEU A 501 -25.80 6.57 -9.69
C LEU A 501 -26.62 7.21 -8.56
N LEU A 502 -27.50 6.45 -7.93
CA LEU A 502 -28.28 6.95 -6.79
C LEU A 502 -27.40 7.33 -5.60
N TRP A 503 -26.33 6.59 -5.35
CA TRP A 503 -25.32 6.95 -4.34
C TRP A 503 -24.57 8.24 -4.70
N ILE A 504 -24.17 8.43 -5.96
CA ILE A 504 -23.56 9.69 -6.42
C ILE A 504 -24.50 10.87 -6.17
N ILE A 505 -25.80 10.70 -6.44
CA ILE A 505 -26.81 11.74 -6.17
C ILE A 505 -26.90 12.04 -4.67
N ASP A 506 -26.86 11.02 -3.81
CA ASP A 506 -26.89 11.22 -2.35
C ASP A 506 -25.63 11.97 -1.87
N MET A 507 -24.44 11.57 -2.35
CA MET A 507 -23.18 12.26 -2.08
C MET A 507 -23.25 13.72 -2.52
N ALA A 508 -23.68 14.02 -3.75
CA ALA A 508 -23.81 15.38 -4.24
C ALA A 508 -24.77 16.24 -3.38
N ARG A 509 -25.85 15.64 -2.86
CA ARG A 509 -26.85 16.33 -2.03
C ARG A 509 -26.37 16.56 -0.59
N ASN A 510 -25.74 15.57 0.04
CA ASN A 510 -25.50 15.55 1.48
C ASN A 510 -24.04 15.67 1.88
N PHE A 511 -23.09 15.22 1.07
CA PHE A 511 -21.67 15.31 1.41
C PHE A 511 -21.20 16.77 1.39
N ARG A 512 -20.82 17.28 2.55
CA ARG A 512 -20.36 18.66 2.75
C ARG A 512 -19.09 18.63 3.60
N PRO A 513 -17.95 18.22 3.01
CA PRO A 513 -16.70 18.11 3.73
C PRO A 513 -16.13 19.49 4.09
N PHE A 514 -15.25 19.52 5.09
CA PHE A 514 -14.49 20.70 5.50
C PHE A 514 -15.37 21.87 5.99
N GLY A 515 -16.53 21.54 6.56
CA GLY A 515 -17.40 22.52 7.23
C GLY A 515 -16.79 23.02 8.54
N ASN A 516 -17.43 24.02 9.16
CA ASN A 516 -16.99 24.51 10.48
C ASN A 516 -17.29 23.53 11.62
N ARG A 517 -18.20 22.59 11.40
CA ARG A 517 -18.60 21.57 12.37
C ARG A 517 -19.05 20.31 11.64
N GLU A 518 -18.59 19.17 12.12
CA GLU A 518 -18.96 17.85 11.62
C GLU A 518 -20.22 17.32 12.31
N ALA A 519 -20.96 16.42 11.64
CA ALA A 519 -22.19 15.84 12.19
C ALA A 519 -21.92 15.02 13.47
N GLY A 520 -20.71 14.46 13.60
CA GLY A 520 -20.24 13.77 14.79
C GLY A 520 -20.79 12.35 14.91
N ASN A 521 -20.86 11.84 16.15
CA ASN A 521 -21.15 10.45 16.44
C ASN A 521 -22.64 10.07 16.33
N VAL A 522 -23.17 10.05 15.11
CA VAL A 522 -24.59 9.76 14.85
C VAL A 522 -24.96 8.29 15.09
N PHE A 523 -23.96 7.39 15.09
CA PHE A 523 -24.17 5.95 15.28
C PHE A 523 -23.82 5.47 16.70
N ASP A 524 -23.38 6.37 17.57
CA ASP A 524 -22.95 6.08 18.94
C ASP A 524 -21.77 5.06 18.98
N GLY A 525 -20.85 5.18 18.03
CA GLY A 525 -19.65 4.34 17.92
C GLY A 525 -18.70 4.47 19.13
N PRO A 526 -17.95 3.41 19.47
CA PRO A 526 -17.14 3.37 20.70
C PRO A 526 -15.73 3.95 20.61
N GLY A 527 -15.20 4.11 19.39
CA GLY A 527 -13.79 4.42 19.16
C GLY A 527 -13.45 5.91 19.23
N LEU A 528 -12.15 6.23 19.24
CA LEU A 528 -11.66 7.61 19.35
C LEU A 528 -11.93 8.46 18.12
N GLU A 529 -12.21 7.84 16.97
CA GLU A 529 -12.53 8.55 15.74
C GLU A 529 -13.79 9.42 15.85
N TRP A 530 -14.61 9.17 16.86
CA TRP A 530 -15.82 9.91 17.15
C TRP A 530 -15.64 11.08 18.11
N LEU A 531 -14.42 11.32 18.60
CA LEU A 531 -14.11 12.51 19.40
C LEU A 531 -14.32 13.79 18.56
N PRO A 532 -14.65 14.94 19.19
CA PRO A 532 -14.63 16.22 18.51
C PRO A 532 -13.25 16.48 17.90
N THR A 533 -13.20 16.62 16.58
CA THR A 533 -11.95 16.83 15.86
C THR A 533 -11.95 18.15 15.09
N GLY A 534 -10.75 18.66 14.86
CA GLY A 534 -10.47 19.74 13.92
C GLY A 534 -9.33 19.34 12.98
N LEU A 535 -8.70 20.33 12.33
CA LEU A 535 -7.51 20.09 11.50
C LEU A 535 -6.31 19.56 12.29
N TYR A 536 -6.34 19.77 13.61
CA TYR A 536 -5.37 19.23 14.55
C TYR A 536 -5.78 17.85 15.09
N SER A 537 -6.77 17.17 14.49
CA SER A 537 -7.43 15.98 15.04
C SER A 537 -8.03 16.28 16.42
N VAL A 538 -7.63 15.61 17.50
CA VAL A 538 -8.19 15.78 18.86
C VAL A 538 -7.60 16.98 19.62
N ARG A 539 -8.40 17.75 20.37
CA ARG A 539 -7.91 18.93 21.13
C ARG A 539 -6.81 18.59 22.16
N SER A 540 -6.89 17.44 22.83
CA SER A 540 -5.81 16.88 23.64
C SER A 540 -5.77 15.36 23.48
N VAL A 541 -4.58 14.77 23.44
CA VAL A 541 -4.36 13.34 23.21
C VAL A 541 -4.68 12.56 24.49
N PRO A 542 -5.73 11.72 24.53
CA PRO A 542 -6.19 11.07 25.74
C PRO A 542 -5.26 9.96 26.25
N VAL A 543 -5.41 9.61 27.53
CA VAL A 543 -4.89 8.35 28.08
C VAL A 543 -5.92 7.25 27.85
N ILE A 544 -5.53 6.14 27.23
CA ILE A 544 -6.44 5.04 26.91
C ILE A 544 -6.28 3.89 27.89
N THR A 545 -7.40 3.45 28.48
CA THR A 545 -7.43 2.35 29.46
C THR A 545 -8.27 1.15 29.04
N SER A 546 -9.08 1.27 27.98
CA SER A 546 -9.98 0.22 27.49
C SER A 546 -10.02 0.13 25.95
N LEU A 547 -10.57 -0.98 25.45
CA LEU A 547 -10.77 -1.23 24.02
C LEU A 547 -11.91 -0.38 23.41
N TYR A 548 -12.96 -0.09 24.19
CA TYR A 548 -14.10 0.73 23.80
C TYR A 548 -14.12 2.04 24.60
N PRO A 549 -13.21 2.98 24.32
CA PRO A 549 -12.93 4.12 25.18
C PRO A 549 -14.14 5.03 25.39
N LEU A 550 -14.93 5.34 24.35
CA LEU A 550 -16.09 6.23 24.51
C LEU A 550 -17.25 5.60 25.28
N TRP A 551 -17.37 4.26 25.28
CA TRP A 551 -18.40 3.58 26.06
C TRP A 551 -18.00 3.40 27.52
N GLU A 552 -16.72 3.15 27.79
CA GLU A 552 -16.24 2.77 29.14
C GLU A 552 -15.63 3.95 29.93
N GLN A 553 -14.97 4.91 29.26
CA GLN A 553 -14.35 6.06 29.92
C GLN A 553 -15.30 7.27 29.92
N LYS A 554 -16.15 7.33 30.95
CA LYS A 554 -17.15 8.40 31.09
C LYS A 554 -16.51 9.78 31.11
N GLY A 555 -17.03 10.70 30.31
CA GLY A 555 -16.56 12.09 30.25
C GLY A 555 -15.35 12.31 29.32
N LEU A 556 -14.78 11.26 28.72
CA LEU A 556 -13.60 11.33 27.85
C LEU A 556 -13.73 12.41 26.77
N SER A 557 -14.84 12.43 26.03
CA SER A 557 -15.07 13.44 24.98
C SER A 557 -15.01 14.87 25.49
N ARG A 558 -15.68 15.15 26.62
CA ARG A 558 -15.72 16.47 27.23
C ARG A 558 -14.34 16.88 27.75
N ASP A 559 -13.62 15.95 28.36
CA ASP A 559 -12.30 16.23 28.95
C ASP A 559 -11.21 16.41 27.87
N VAL A 560 -11.34 15.70 26.73
CA VAL A 560 -10.50 15.91 25.53
C VAL A 560 -10.71 17.31 24.95
N GLU A 561 -11.98 17.69 24.76
CA GLU A 561 -12.38 19.02 24.24
C GLU A 561 -11.95 20.14 25.19
N ALA A 562 -12.00 19.91 26.50
CA ALA A 562 -11.51 20.84 27.52
C ALA A 562 -9.98 20.88 27.65
N GLY A 563 -9.22 20.16 26.80
CA GLY A 563 -7.75 20.20 26.80
C GLY A 563 -7.12 19.59 28.07
N ARG A 564 -7.73 18.56 28.66
CA ARG A 564 -7.30 18.00 29.96
C ARG A 564 -6.32 16.83 29.88
N TYR A 565 -5.86 16.47 28.69
CA TYR A 565 -4.91 15.37 28.48
C TYR A 565 -3.59 15.86 27.87
N PHE A 566 -2.84 14.96 27.20
CA PHE A 566 -1.54 15.27 26.63
C PHE A 566 -1.65 16.21 25.44
N LEU A 567 -0.58 16.97 25.21
CA LEU A 567 -0.43 17.94 24.14
C LEU A 567 -1.70 18.79 23.95
N PRO A 568 -2.22 19.44 25.01
CA PRO A 568 -3.41 20.27 24.92
C PRO A 568 -3.10 21.64 24.31
N ASN A 569 -1.91 21.86 23.75
CA ASN A 569 -1.52 23.04 23.01
C ASN A 569 -0.45 22.66 21.98
N SER A 570 0.26 23.66 21.46
CA SER A 570 1.52 23.44 20.78
C SER A 570 2.66 23.67 21.77
N ALA A 571 3.38 22.61 22.12
CA ALA A 571 4.41 22.68 23.15
C ALA A 571 5.66 23.45 22.67
N THR A 572 5.90 23.50 21.36
CA THR A 572 7.02 24.25 20.74
C THR A 572 6.58 25.39 19.81
N GLY A 573 5.28 25.72 19.76
CA GLY A 573 4.71 26.71 18.84
C GLY A 573 4.65 26.24 17.37
N ARG A 574 4.82 24.94 17.11
CA ARG A 574 4.77 24.29 15.80
C ARG A 574 3.71 23.19 15.75
N ARG A 575 3.44 22.66 14.55
CA ARG A 575 2.64 21.43 14.41
C ARG A 575 3.45 20.27 14.98
N GLU A 576 2.85 19.47 15.84
CA GLU A 576 3.55 18.46 16.64
C GLU A 576 2.65 17.23 16.86
N THR A 577 3.25 16.06 17.02
CA THR A 577 2.57 14.83 17.43
C THR A 577 3.45 14.04 18.40
N ILE A 578 2.84 13.24 19.26
CA ILE A 578 3.57 12.41 20.22
C ILE A 578 4.01 11.12 19.52
N VAL A 579 5.28 10.76 19.70
CA VAL A 579 5.79 9.45 19.31
C VAL A 579 5.88 8.58 20.57
N THR A 580 5.29 7.39 20.48
CA THR A 580 5.17 6.43 21.56
C THR A 580 5.95 5.14 21.29
N SER A 581 6.07 4.30 22.33
CA SER A 581 6.71 2.98 22.28
C SER A 581 5.83 1.93 21.58
N THR A 582 6.43 0.81 21.17
CA THR A 582 5.81 -0.14 20.22
C THR A 582 4.80 -1.08 20.86
N LEU A 583 4.95 -1.42 22.13
CA LEU A 583 4.07 -2.39 22.81
C LEU A 583 3.03 -1.69 23.67
N ASN A 584 3.49 -0.76 24.52
CA ASN A 584 2.67 -0.13 25.57
C ASN A 584 2.18 1.29 25.22
N ALA A 585 2.59 1.83 24.07
CA ALA A 585 2.35 3.23 23.70
C ALA A 585 2.84 4.23 24.78
N GLU A 586 4.04 4.01 25.34
CA GLU A 586 4.65 4.95 26.29
C GLU A 586 5.23 6.18 25.56
N PRO A 587 4.97 7.42 26.00
CA PRO A 587 5.54 8.62 25.37
C PRO A 587 7.07 8.61 25.34
N GLN A 588 7.67 8.77 24.16
CA GLN A 588 9.13 8.75 23.99
C GLN A 588 9.72 10.10 23.60
N TYR A 589 9.10 10.80 22.65
CA TYR A 589 9.52 12.13 22.20
C TYR A 589 8.39 12.83 21.44
N LEU A 590 8.55 14.14 21.24
CA LEU A 590 7.64 14.98 20.49
C LEU A 590 8.18 15.17 19.07
N GLN A 591 7.46 14.69 18.07
CA GLN A 591 7.80 14.88 16.67
C GLN A 591 7.27 16.23 16.18
N ARG A 592 8.13 17.01 15.53
CA ARG A 592 7.73 18.21 14.78
C ARG A 592 7.16 17.79 13.43
N MET A 593 5.93 18.22 13.16
CA MET A 593 5.22 17.93 11.94
C MET A 593 5.50 18.98 10.86
N PRO A 594 5.57 18.57 9.59
CA PRO A 594 5.82 19.49 8.49
C PRO A 594 4.67 20.48 8.30
N VAL A 595 4.99 21.59 7.64
CA VAL A 595 4.01 22.54 7.08
C VAL A 595 3.77 22.23 5.59
N PRO A 596 2.61 22.65 5.04
CA PRO A 596 2.29 22.58 3.61
C PRO A 596 3.44 23.04 2.73
N SER A 597 3.66 22.34 1.62
CA SER A 597 4.78 22.56 0.72
C SER A 597 4.40 22.11 -0.70
N PRO A 598 4.79 22.84 -1.76
CA PRO A 598 4.54 22.43 -3.14
C PRO A 598 5.49 21.31 -3.60
N TRP A 599 6.65 21.13 -2.95
CA TRP A 599 7.69 20.20 -3.40
C TRP A 599 7.24 18.73 -3.54
N PRO A 600 6.46 18.14 -2.62
CA PRO A 600 5.94 16.78 -2.80
C PRO A 600 5.07 16.61 -4.05
N ILE A 601 4.31 17.64 -4.42
CA ILE A 601 3.43 17.62 -5.60
C ILE A 601 4.26 17.62 -6.86
N TRP A 602 5.21 18.56 -6.98
CA TRP A 602 6.09 18.63 -8.14
C TRP A 602 6.99 17.41 -8.25
N ALA A 603 7.45 16.87 -7.13
CA ALA A 603 8.14 15.57 -7.13
C ALA A 603 7.24 14.48 -7.72
N ALA A 604 5.98 14.36 -7.30
CA ALA A 604 5.05 13.38 -7.86
C ALA A 604 4.79 13.59 -9.36
N VAL A 605 4.57 14.84 -9.80
CA VAL A 605 4.37 15.19 -11.21
C VAL A 605 5.57 14.80 -12.07
N PHE A 606 6.77 15.17 -11.65
CA PHE A 606 7.99 14.90 -12.41
C PHE A 606 8.39 13.43 -12.36
N THR A 607 8.16 12.72 -11.26
CA THR A 607 8.33 11.27 -11.21
C THR A 607 7.33 10.59 -12.15
N ALA A 608 6.03 10.94 -12.09
CA ALA A 608 5.03 10.39 -13.01
C ALA A 608 5.40 10.65 -14.47
N ALA A 609 5.82 11.88 -14.79
CA ALA A 609 6.27 12.24 -16.13
C ALA A 609 7.49 11.43 -16.57
N ALA A 610 8.48 11.22 -15.69
CA ALA A 610 9.65 10.41 -16.01
C ALA A 610 9.25 8.99 -16.44
N PHE A 611 8.34 8.34 -15.72
CA PHE A 611 7.84 7.01 -16.06
C PHE A 611 6.96 7.02 -17.32
N LEU A 612 5.94 7.88 -17.37
CA LEU A 612 5.00 7.93 -18.51
C LEU A 612 5.66 8.35 -19.83
N LEU A 613 6.75 9.12 -19.79
CA LEU A 613 7.49 9.47 -21.01
C LEU A 613 8.33 8.31 -21.54
N LEU A 614 8.71 7.34 -20.68
CA LEU A 614 9.41 6.13 -21.12
C LEU A 614 8.50 5.22 -21.95
N THR A 615 7.19 5.16 -21.65
CA THR A 615 6.24 4.30 -22.40
C THR A 615 6.09 4.70 -23.87
N ILE A 616 6.32 5.98 -24.17
CA ILE A 616 6.32 6.51 -25.54
C ILE A 616 7.73 6.74 -26.07
N GLN A 617 8.75 6.16 -25.42
CA GLN A 617 10.17 6.22 -25.81
C GLN A 617 10.75 7.65 -25.89
N ALA A 618 10.15 8.59 -25.16
CA ALA A 618 10.64 9.97 -25.04
C ALA A 618 11.76 10.06 -23.99
N TYR A 619 12.89 9.41 -24.26
CA TYR A 619 13.99 9.23 -23.29
C TYR A 619 14.59 10.53 -22.76
N TRP A 620 14.83 11.53 -23.63
CA TRP A 620 15.39 12.82 -23.21
C TRP A 620 14.43 13.61 -22.30
N PRO A 621 13.16 13.83 -22.69
CA PRO A 621 12.15 14.39 -21.79
C PRO A 621 12.00 13.62 -20.48
N SER A 622 12.02 12.28 -20.52
CA SER A 622 11.96 11.43 -19.33
C SER A 622 13.14 11.70 -18.39
N LEU A 623 14.37 11.76 -18.91
CA LEU A 623 15.57 12.05 -18.14
C LEU A 623 15.49 13.44 -17.49
N ILE A 624 15.06 14.46 -18.24
CA ILE A 624 14.87 15.82 -17.71
C ILE A 624 13.84 15.81 -16.58
N ALA A 625 12.71 15.12 -16.76
CA ALA A 625 11.70 14.97 -15.73
C ALA A 625 12.28 14.25 -14.49
N GLY A 626 13.07 13.19 -14.66
CA GLY A 626 13.76 12.50 -13.57
C GLY A 626 14.69 13.43 -12.77
N VAL A 627 15.51 14.23 -13.44
CA VAL A 627 16.39 15.22 -12.79
C VAL A 627 15.59 16.28 -12.03
N LEU A 628 14.50 16.78 -12.62
CA LEU A 628 13.59 17.73 -11.95
C LEU A 628 12.89 17.10 -10.75
N GLY A 629 12.52 15.83 -10.83
CA GLY A 629 11.96 15.05 -9.72
C GLY A 629 12.94 14.96 -8.56
N ILE A 630 14.20 14.58 -8.83
CA ILE A 630 15.28 14.53 -7.82
C ILE A 630 15.49 15.92 -7.22
N TYR A 631 15.54 16.98 -8.03
CA TYR A 631 15.65 18.36 -7.55
C TYR A 631 14.49 18.74 -6.60
N CYS A 632 13.27 18.36 -6.92
CA CYS A 632 12.11 18.60 -6.05
C CYS A 632 12.22 17.85 -4.71
N VAL A 633 12.67 16.59 -4.74
CA VAL A 633 12.93 15.80 -3.52
C VAL A 633 14.05 16.42 -2.69
N PHE A 634 15.11 16.94 -3.32
CA PHE A 634 16.19 17.67 -2.63
C PHE A 634 15.64 18.87 -1.87
N ASN A 635 14.84 19.71 -2.53
CA ASN A 635 14.24 20.89 -1.90
C ASN A 635 13.26 20.53 -0.79
N TRP A 636 12.48 19.46 -0.97
CA TRP A 636 11.64 18.90 0.09
C TRP A 636 12.51 18.54 1.31
N CYS A 637 13.52 17.69 1.11
CA CYS A 637 14.37 17.16 2.16
C CYS A 637 15.24 18.24 2.83
N TRP A 638 15.63 19.29 2.12
CA TRP A 638 16.46 20.39 2.63
C TRP A 638 15.88 21.06 3.89
N THR A 639 14.55 21.02 4.03
CA THR A 639 13.85 21.59 5.19
C THR A 639 13.77 20.65 6.41
N LEU A 640 14.15 19.39 6.25
CA LEU A 640 14.13 18.38 7.31
C LEU A 640 15.39 18.49 8.19
N ASP A 641 15.34 17.88 9.38
CA ASP A 641 16.49 17.78 10.30
C ASP A 641 17.11 19.15 10.69
N ARG A 642 16.25 20.16 10.90
CA ARG A 642 16.64 21.54 11.27
C ARG A 642 16.93 21.69 12.77
N PRO A 643 17.66 22.75 13.18
CA PRO A 643 17.93 23.02 14.59
C PRO A 643 16.65 23.11 15.42
N VAL A 644 16.73 22.59 16.64
CA VAL A 644 15.62 22.57 17.59
C VAL A 644 16.04 23.37 18.83
N ASP A 645 15.52 24.60 18.96
CA ASP A 645 15.89 25.49 20.06
C ASP A 645 15.48 24.94 21.44
N GLN A 646 14.39 24.18 21.49
CA GLN A 646 13.86 23.57 22.70
C GLN A 646 14.18 22.08 22.73
N LEU A 647 15.17 21.64 23.52
CA LEU A 647 15.59 20.24 23.58
C LEU A 647 14.55 19.29 24.22
N THR A 648 13.73 19.83 25.13
CA THR A 648 12.64 19.08 25.79
C THR A 648 11.39 19.93 25.89
N ALA A 649 10.24 19.29 25.73
CA ALA A 649 8.92 19.94 25.78
C ALA A 649 8.05 19.23 26.83
N ASP A 650 7.26 20.00 27.58
CA ASP A 650 6.21 19.45 28.45
C ASP A 650 5.01 19.09 27.59
N ILE A 651 4.69 17.80 27.54
CA ILE A 651 3.53 17.29 26.80
C ILE A 651 2.28 17.22 27.67
N GLY A 652 2.31 17.70 28.91
CA GLY A 652 1.15 17.80 29.80
C GLY A 652 1.46 17.31 31.21
N ALA A 653 0.90 18.01 32.22
CA ALA A 653 1.01 17.66 33.64
C ALA A 653 2.46 17.46 34.14
N GLY A 654 3.41 18.25 33.62
CA GLY A 654 4.83 18.19 33.99
C GLY A 654 5.60 17.00 33.40
N ILE A 655 5.02 16.30 32.42
CA ILE A 655 5.67 15.17 31.75
C ILE A 655 6.46 15.73 30.57
N ARG A 656 7.78 15.82 30.74
CA ARG A 656 8.68 16.31 29.70
C ARG A 656 9.28 15.18 28.88
N VAL A 657 9.28 15.35 27.56
CA VAL A 657 9.93 14.43 26.61
C VAL A 657 10.90 15.21 25.71
N PRO A 658 11.92 14.54 25.13
CA PRO A 658 12.76 15.13 24.10
C PRO A 658 11.94 15.59 22.89
N THR A 659 12.42 16.60 22.18
CA THR A 659 11.83 17.10 20.91
C THR A 659 12.55 16.57 19.66
N TYR A 660 13.63 15.81 19.88
CA TYR A 660 14.45 15.22 18.83
C TYR A 660 14.98 13.87 19.28
N ARG A 661 14.95 12.89 18.37
CA ARG A 661 15.53 11.55 18.53
C ARG A 661 16.10 11.10 17.19
N ALA A 662 17.21 10.38 17.25
CA ALA A 662 17.89 9.76 16.10
C ALA A 662 18.09 8.25 16.34
N GLY A 663 18.52 7.53 15.31
CA GLY A 663 18.77 6.09 15.37
C GLY A 663 17.49 5.24 15.52
N PRO A 664 17.60 4.00 16.04
CA PRO A 664 16.49 3.02 16.08
C PRO A 664 15.22 3.44 16.84
N SER A 665 15.34 4.48 17.67
CA SER A 665 14.20 5.06 18.39
C SER A 665 13.41 6.08 17.58
N SER A 666 13.95 6.57 16.45
CA SER A 666 13.33 7.61 15.62
C SER A 666 12.39 7.03 14.56
N HIS A 667 11.35 7.79 14.21
CA HIS A 667 10.38 7.43 13.16
C HIS A 667 11.06 7.33 11.79
N GLY A 668 11.98 8.25 11.48
CA GLY A 668 12.73 8.24 10.21
C GLY A 668 13.59 6.98 10.03
N TRP A 669 14.18 6.44 11.10
CA TRP A 669 14.94 5.18 11.04
C TRP A 669 14.03 4.00 10.68
N TRP A 670 12.85 3.92 11.28
CA TRP A 670 11.87 2.88 10.94
C TRP A 670 11.45 2.97 9.48
N ALA A 671 11.15 4.17 8.98
CA ALA A 671 10.80 4.35 7.57
C ALA A 671 11.91 3.90 6.62
N MET A 672 13.17 4.23 6.93
CA MET A 672 14.31 3.77 6.13
C MET A 672 14.45 2.24 6.19
N VAL A 673 14.40 1.62 7.37
CA VAL A 673 14.46 0.16 7.51
C VAL A 673 13.37 -0.51 6.66
N LEU A 674 12.12 -0.04 6.74
CA LEU A 674 11.01 -0.59 5.96
C LEU A 674 11.25 -0.43 4.45
N THR A 675 11.78 0.72 4.01
CA THR A 675 12.16 0.94 2.60
C THR A 675 13.24 -0.06 2.16
N LEU A 676 14.23 -0.35 3.02
CA LEU A 676 15.28 -1.32 2.73
C LEU A 676 14.77 -2.76 2.73
N VAL A 677 13.75 -3.08 3.53
CA VAL A 677 13.06 -4.38 3.48
C VAL A 677 12.38 -4.56 2.12
N VAL A 678 11.71 -3.53 1.59
CA VAL A 678 11.14 -3.57 0.22
C VAL A 678 12.23 -3.89 -0.80
N GLY A 679 13.36 -3.18 -0.75
CA GLY A 679 14.50 -3.47 -1.63
C GLY A 679 15.06 -4.89 -1.47
N GLY A 680 15.11 -5.40 -0.23
CA GLY A 680 15.59 -6.74 0.09
C GLY A 680 14.65 -7.84 -0.42
N MET A 681 13.35 -7.58 -0.43
CA MET A 681 12.36 -8.46 -1.02
C MET A 681 12.50 -8.53 -2.55
N VAL A 682 12.71 -7.39 -3.23
CA VAL A 682 13.01 -7.38 -4.68
C VAL A 682 14.25 -8.22 -4.97
N LEU A 683 15.33 -8.03 -4.19
CA LEU A 683 16.57 -8.80 -4.34
C LEU A 683 16.34 -10.30 -4.13
N SER A 684 15.56 -10.68 -3.11
CA SER A 684 15.28 -12.08 -2.79
C SER A 684 14.44 -12.76 -3.89
N LEU A 685 13.49 -12.03 -4.48
CA LEU A 685 12.68 -12.51 -5.59
C LEU A 685 13.48 -12.56 -6.91
N ALA A 686 14.45 -11.66 -7.10
CA ALA A 686 15.40 -11.73 -8.21
C ALA A 686 16.33 -12.94 -8.05
N ALA A 687 16.78 -13.23 -6.83
CA ALA A 687 17.54 -14.45 -6.52
C ALA A 687 16.71 -15.72 -6.78
N PHE A 688 15.44 -15.73 -6.37
CA PHE A 688 14.51 -16.80 -6.74
C PHE A 688 14.41 -16.94 -8.26
N SER A 689 14.26 -15.84 -9.00
CA SER A 689 14.15 -15.84 -10.46
C SER A 689 15.40 -16.41 -11.13
N TYR A 690 16.58 -16.03 -10.66
CA TYR A 690 17.87 -16.54 -11.12
C TYR A 690 17.99 -18.06 -10.90
N VAL A 691 17.70 -18.54 -9.70
CA VAL A 691 17.74 -19.96 -9.35
C VAL A 691 16.66 -20.75 -10.11
N PHE A 692 15.47 -20.16 -10.29
CA PHE A 692 14.37 -20.76 -11.03
C PHE A 692 14.79 -21.01 -12.48
N LEU A 693 15.27 -19.99 -13.19
CA LEU A 693 15.69 -20.12 -14.59
C LEU A 693 16.84 -21.12 -14.76
N TRP A 694 17.81 -21.11 -13.83
CA TRP A 694 18.87 -22.12 -13.82
C TRP A 694 18.31 -23.54 -13.66
N SER A 695 17.36 -23.74 -12.74
CA SER A 695 16.81 -25.07 -12.46
C SER A 695 16.04 -25.68 -13.63
N ARG A 696 15.59 -24.86 -14.58
CA ARG A 696 14.87 -25.31 -15.78
C ARG A 696 15.82 -25.82 -16.85
N ASN A 697 16.92 -25.11 -17.09
CA ASN A 697 17.90 -25.43 -18.14
C ASN A 697 19.36 -25.31 -17.65
N PRO A 698 19.79 -26.11 -16.67
CA PRO A 698 21.10 -25.93 -16.03
C PRO A 698 22.29 -26.18 -16.98
N GLY A 699 22.09 -26.98 -18.03
CA GLY A 699 23.13 -27.34 -19.00
C GLY A 699 23.46 -26.24 -20.02
N GLU A 700 22.62 -25.22 -20.14
CA GLU A 700 22.82 -24.11 -21.09
C GLU A 700 23.56 -22.92 -20.46
N TRP A 701 23.80 -22.96 -19.16
CA TRP A 701 24.45 -21.88 -18.42
C TRP A 701 25.97 -21.95 -18.55
N THR A 702 26.57 -20.77 -18.77
CA THR A 702 28.01 -20.58 -18.89
C THR A 702 28.67 -20.43 -17.50
N PRO A 703 29.95 -20.84 -17.35
CA PRO A 703 30.67 -20.65 -16.10
C PRO A 703 30.78 -19.16 -15.70
N PRO A 704 30.69 -18.83 -14.40
CA PRO A 704 30.84 -17.47 -13.91
C PRO A 704 32.30 -16.96 -14.03
N PRO A 705 32.55 -15.64 -13.85
CA PRO A 705 33.90 -15.11 -13.85
C PRO A 705 34.78 -15.75 -12.76
N PRO A 706 36.12 -15.77 -12.92
CA PRO A 706 37.02 -16.46 -12.01
C PRO A 706 36.83 -16.03 -10.55
N LEU A 707 36.77 -16.98 -9.62
CA LEU A 707 36.63 -16.71 -8.18
C LEU A 707 37.72 -15.78 -7.62
N ALA A 708 38.88 -15.68 -8.29
CA ALA A 708 39.94 -14.74 -7.95
C ALA A 708 39.53 -13.26 -8.08
N SER A 709 38.50 -12.93 -8.87
CA SER A 709 37.94 -11.58 -8.99
C SER A 709 37.08 -11.18 -7.77
N LEU A 710 36.46 -12.16 -7.12
CA LEU A 710 35.46 -11.94 -6.08
C LEU A 710 36.00 -11.16 -4.86
N PRO A 711 37.20 -11.44 -4.29
CA PRO A 711 37.74 -10.63 -3.21
C PRO A 711 37.90 -9.14 -3.57
N TRP A 712 38.23 -8.82 -4.82
CA TRP A 712 38.39 -7.45 -5.31
C TRP A 712 37.05 -6.73 -5.44
N ILE A 713 35.98 -7.44 -5.74
CA ILE A 713 34.61 -6.92 -5.79
C ILE A 713 34.05 -6.72 -4.37
N LEU A 714 34.29 -7.67 -3.47
CA LEU A 714 33.77 -7.64 -2.10
C LEU A 714 34.47 -6.62 -1.19
N ALA A 715 35.76 -6.36 -1.42
CA ALA A 715 36.55 -5.45 -0.58
C ALA A 715 36.00 -4.00 -0.59
N PRO A 716 35.65 -3.37 -1.74
CA PRO A 716 34.97 -2.07 -1.77
C PRO A 716 33.66 -2.04 -0.99
N TYR A 717 32.83 -3.07 -1.08
CA TYR A 717 31.57 -3.14 -0.33
C TYR A 717 31.81 -3.23 1.19
N ALA A 718 32.73 -4.08 1.63
CA ALA A 718 33.10 -4.19 3.04
C ALA A 718 33.67 -2.86 3.57
N ALA A 719 34.54 -2.22 2.80
CA ALA A 719 35.09 -0.92 3.14
C ALA A 719 33.99 0.17 3.19
N ALA A 720 33.05 0.21 2.24
CA ALA A 720 31.94 1.15 2.24
C ALA A 720 31.07 1.03 3.51
N ALA A 721 30.78 -0.20 3.95
CA ALA A 721 30.04 -0.43 5.18
C ALA A 721 30.81 0.07 6.42
N LEU A 722 32.12 -0.20 6.49
CA LEU A 722 32.98 0.27 7.58
C LEU A 722 33.11 1.81 7.62
N LEU A 723 33.31 2.46 6.46
CA LEU A 723 33.40 3.91 6.37
C LEU A 723 32.08 4.58 6.74
N SER A 724 30.94 4.02 6.31
CA SER A 724 29.61 4.53 6.68
C SER A 724 29.35 4.43 8.17
N TRP A 725 29.68 3.29 8.78
CA TRP A 725 29.60 3.11 10.23
C TRP A 725 30.53 4.08 10.98
N GLY A 726 31.77 4.23 10.48
CA GLY A 726 32.77 5.14 11.02
C GLY A 726 32.33 6.61 10.96
N ALA A 727 31.70 7.03 9.86
CA ALA A 727 31.20 8.39 9.68
C ALA A 727 30.18 8.77 10.77
N CYS A 728 29.23 7.89 11.04
CA CYS A 728 28.23 8.07 12.09
C CYS A 728 28.85 8.19 13.49
N ARG A 729 29.89 7.41 13.78
CA ARG A 729 30.62 7.47 15.06
C ARG A 729 31.44 8.75 15.17
N ILE A 730 32.16 9.12 14.13
CA ILE A 730 33.03 10.30 14.11
C ILE A 730 32.23 11.59 14.21
N LEU A 731 31.07 11.68 13.56
CA LEU A 731 30.17 12.83 13.67
C LEU A 731 29.80 13.08 15.15
N ARG A 732 29.46 12.02 15.87
CA ARG A 732 29.08 12.08 17.30
C ARG A 732 30.21 12.43 18.26
N LEU A 733 31.48 12.35 17.84
CA LEU A 733 32.62 12.79 18.66
C LEU A 733 32.66 14.30 18.90
N ALA A 734 31.91 15.08 18.10
CA ALA A 734 31.76 16.53 18.27
C ALA A 734 33.07 17.33 18.31
N ARG A 735 34.11 16.90 17.56
CA ARG A 735 35.40 17.61 17.45
C ARG A 735 35.39 18.62 16.28
N PRO A 736 36.30 19.62 16.25
CA PRO A 736 36.33 20.70 15.24
C PRO A 736 36.41 20.25 13.76
N ARG A 737 36.71 18.97 13.49
CA ARG A 737 36.74 18.39 12.13
C ARG A 737 35.83 17.17 11.97
N SER A 738 35.06 16.81 12.99
CA SER A 738 34.19 15.62 12.97
C SER A 738 33.19 15.65 11.81
N GLY A 739 32.58 16.82 11.54
CA GLY A 739 31.64 16.97 10.43
C GLY A 739 32.30 16.74 9.06
N LEU A 740 33.45 17.38 8.80
CA LEU A 740 34.21 17.20 7.57
C LEU A 740 34.61 15.74 7.37
N ILE A 741 35.23 15.13 8.38
CA ILE A 741 35.71 13.74 8.30
C ILE A 741 34.53 12.79 8.07
N ALA A 742 33.42 12.96 8.81
CA ALA A 742 32.23 12.15 8.61
C ALA A 742 31.64 12.31 7.20
N THR A 743 31.63 13.53 6.65
CA THR A 743 31.17 13.80 5.28
C THR A 743 32.04 13.07 4.27
N VAL A 744 33.37 13.21 4.37
CA VAL A 744 34.33 12.57 3.47
C VAL A 744 34.22 11.05 3.52
N LEU A 745 34.03 10.48 4.72
CA LEU A 745 33.82 9.05 4.89
C LEU A 745 32.52 8.56 4.24
N LEU A 746 31.41 9.30 4.36
CA LEU A 746 30.15 8.95 3.70
C LEU A 746 30.26 9.05 2.17
N VAL A 747 30.86 10.11 1.64
CA VAL A 747 31.06 10.26 0.18
C VAL A 747 31.98 9.17 -0.34
N GLY A 748 33.07 8.89 0.37
CA GLY A 748 33.99 7.78 0.06
C GLY A 748 33.27 6.44 0.08
N ALA A 749 32.38 6.21 1.05
CA ALA A 749 31.56 5.00 1.11
C ALA A 749 30.62 4.86 -0.10
N SER A 750 29.92 5.94 -0.49
CA SER A 750 29.09 5.95 -1.71
C SER A 750 29.93 5.66 -2.96
N GLY A 751 31.13 6.23 -3.07
CA GLY A 751 32.05 5.97 -4.17
C GLY A 751 32.55 4.52 -4.22
N LEU A 752 32.82 3.91 -3.06
CA LEU A 752 33.25 2.51 -2.95
C LEU A 752 32.14 1.53 -3.33
N VAL A 753 30.88 1.83 -3.01
CA VAL A 753 29.74 1.07 -3.52
C VAL A 753 29.71 1.12 -5.06
N GLY A 754 29.91 2.31 -5.64
CA GLY A 754 30.02 2.46 -7.09
C GLY A 754 31.20 1.68 -7.69
N LEU A 755 32.36 1.68 -7.02
CA LEU A 755 33.53 0.91 -7.44
C LEU A 755 33.24 -0.60 -7.44
N GLY A 756 32.64 -1.13 -6.38
CA GLY A 756 32.26 -2.55 -6.31
C GLY A 756 31.32 -2.94 -7.46
N TRP A 757 30.38 -2.06 -7.81
CA TRP A 757 29.48 -2.25 -8.95
C TRP A 757 30.21 -2.24 -10.30
N VAL A 758 31.13 -1.30 -10.52
CA VAL A 758 31.95 -1.23 -11.74
C VAL A 758 32.82 -2.48 -11.90
N LEU A 759 33.44 -2.95 -10.82
CA LEU A 759 34.29 -4.16 -10.85
C LEU A 759 33.49 -5.42 -11.20
N GLU A 760 32.29 -5.57 -10.64
CA GLU A 760 31.38 -6.68 -11.01
C GLU A 760 30.98 -6.59 -12.49
N TRP A 761 30.60 -5.39 -12.95
CA TRP A 761 30.26 -5.15 -14.35
C TRP A 761 31.43 -5.51 -15.28
N GLU A 762 32.65 -5.09 -14.96
CA GLU A 762 33.85 -5.42 -15.73
C GLU A 762 34.18 -6.90 -15.72
N ALA A 763 33.96 -7.61 -14.61
CA ALA A 763 34.20 -9.04 -14.50
C ALA A 763 33.32 -9.86 -15.46
N TRP A 764 32.01 -9.58 -15.49
CA TRP A 764 31.06 -10.24 -16.39
C TRP A 764 31.24 -9.81 -17.85
N ARG A 765 31.52 -8.54 -18.10
CA ARG A 765 31.83 -8.05 -19.45
C ARG A 765 33.13 -8.67 -19.98
N GLY A 766 34.13 -8.87 -19.12
CA GLY A 766 35.44 -9.41 -19.46
C GLY A 766 35.42 -10.85 -19.97
N ILE A 767 34.44 -11.65 -19.55
CA ILE A 767 34.23 -13.02 -20.06
C ILE A 767 33.25 -13.08 -21.25
N GLY A 768 32.78 -11.93 -21.74
CA GLY A 768 31.92 -11.83 -22.93
C GLY A 768 30.43 -12.11 -22.68
N THR A 769 29.95 -12.00 -21.45
CA THR A 769 28.52 -12.20 -21.15
C THR A 769 27.66 -11.10 -21.77
N ASP A 770 26.71 -11.51 -22.61
CA ASP A 770 25.76 -10.64 -23.30
C ASP A 770 24.35 -10.83 -22.71
N PRO A 771 23.70 -9.76 -22.21
CA PRO A 771 22.36 -9.86 -21.63
C PRO A 771 21.26 -10.16 -22.64
N THR A 772 21.50 -10.01 -23.95
CA THR A 772 20.52 -10.30 -25.00
C THR A 772 20.60 -11.74 -25.52
N ALA A 773 21.73 -12.41 -25.29
CA ALA A 773 22.00 -13.73 -25.84
C ALA A 773 21.28 -14.85 -25.09
N HIS A 774 21.23 -14.77 -23.75
CA HIS A 774 20.70 -15.83 -22.90
C HIS A 774 20.16 -15.30 -21.56
N ALA A 775 19.19 -16.00 -20.97
CA ALA A 775 18.52 -15.62 -19.72
C ALA A 775 19.47 -15.48 -18.51
N GLN A 776 20.56 -16.27 -18.49
CA GLN A 776 21.63 -16.10 -17.50
C GLN A 776 22.22 -14.69 -17.55
N GLY A 777 22.61 -14.24 -18.76
CA GLY A 777 23.15 -12.91 -18.97
C GLY A 777 22.12 -11.84 -18.58
N ALA A 778 20.88 -11.99 -19.03
CA ALA A 778 19.78 -11.09 -18.68
C ALA A 778 19.65 -10.91 -17.15
N MET A 779 19.65 -12.01 -16.39
CA MET A 779 19.53 -11.96 -14.93
C MET A 779 20.75 -11.36 -14.23
N VAL A 780 21.97 -11.68 -14.67
CA VAL A 780 23.21 -11.07 -14.14
C VAL A 780 23.16 -9.55 -14.34
N TYR A 781 22.81 -9.10 -15.55
CA TYR A 781 22.71 -7.68 -15.84
C TYR A 781 21.52 -7.01 -15.16
N ALA A 782 20.44 -7.74 -14.84
CA ALA A 782 19.37 -7.25 -13.99
C ALA A 782 19.86 -6.98 -12.55
N PHE A 783 20.67 -7.87 -11.96
CA PHE A 783 21.31 -7.60 -10.66
C PHE A 783 22.24 -6.40 -10.73
N LEU A 784 23.04 -6.28 -11.79
CA LEU A 784 23.92 -5.13 -12.02
C LEU A 784 23.12 -3.83 -12.17
N ALA A 785 22.00 -3.84 -12.90
CA ALA A 785 21.13 -2.67 -13.05
C ALA A 785 20.50 -2.27 -11.71
N TRP A 786 20.01 -3.24 -10.93
CA TRP A 786 19.45 -3.01 -9.60
C TRP A 786 20.50 -2.44 -8.63
N GLN A 787 21.70 -3.02 -8.61
CA GLN A 787 22.80 -2.51 -7.78
C GLN A 787 23.27 -1.13 -8.23
N GLY A 788 23.34 -0.90 -9.54
CA GLY A 788 23.68 0.41 -10.12
C GLY A 788 22.66 1.49 -9.73
N PHE A 789 21.37 1.16 -9.68
CA PHE A 789 20.32 2.04 -9.20
C PHE A 789 20.53 2.44 -7.72
N PHE A 790 20.84 1.50 -6.84
CA PHE A 790 21.15 1.81 -5.44
C PHE A 790 22.47 2.58 -5.29
N ALA A 791 23.50 2.26 -6.07
CA ALA A 791 24.76 3.00 -6.09
C ALA A 791 24.56 4.46 -6.55
N PHE A 792 23.69 4.67 -7.53
CA PHE A 792 23.27 6.01 -7.97
C PHE A 792 22.57 6.77 -6.84
N ILE A 793 21.59 6.16 -6.17
CA ILE A 793 20.91 6.79 -5.01
C ILE A 793 21.91 7.10 -3.88
N ALA A 794 22.82 6.17 -3.57
CA ALA A 794 23.86 6.38 -2.56
C ALA A 794 24.77 7.57 -2.91
N THR A 795 25.09 7.75 -4.19
CA THR A 795 25.86 8.89 -4.70
C THR A 795 25.10 10.20 -4.54
N VAL A 796 23.81 10.21 -4.92
CA VAL A 796 22.90 11.34 -4.76
C VAL A 796 22.76 11.73 -3.28
N MET A 797 22.62 10.75 -2.38
CA MET A 797 22.58 10.96 -0.93
C MET A 797 23.93 11.49 -0.38
N GLY A 798 25.06 10.99 -0.87
CA GLY A 798 26.39 11.47 -0.51
C GLY A 798 26.61 12.94 -0.91
N LEU A 799 26.17 13.32 -2.11
CA LEU A 799 26.16 14.72 -2.55
C LEU A 799 25.26 15.59 -1.64
N TYR A 800 24.06 15.12 -1.33
CA TYR A 800 23.15 15.80 -0.43
C TYR A 800 23.75 16.02 0.98
N ALA A 801 24.40 14.99 1.55
CA ALA A 801 25.10 15.09 2.83
C ALA A 801 26.22 16.14 2.80
N SER A 802 26.96 16.20 1.69
CA SER A 802 28.03 17.16 1.46
C SER A 802 27.52 18.59 1.42
N LEU A 803 26.47 18.83 0.62
CA LEU A 803 25.84 20.14 0.50
C LEU A 803 25.29 20.62 1.85
N ARG A 804 24.66 19.73 2.63
CA ARG A 804 24.16 20.08 3.97
C ARG A 804 25.26 20.37 4.97
N TRP A 805 26.38 19.66 4.89
CA TRP A 805 27.54 19.96 5.73
C TRP A 805 28.13 21.33 5.39
N VAL A 806 28.34 21.64 4.11
CA VAL A 806 28.81 22.96 3.65
C VAL A 806 27.85 24.08 4.09
N ALA A 807 26.54 23.82 4.07
CA ALA A 807 25.52 24.75 4.54
C ALA A 807 25.41 24.86 6.08
N GLY A 808 26.24 24.15 6.85
CA GLY A 808 26.20 24.17 8.32
C GLY A 808 24.95 23.54 8.93
N LEU A 809 24.23 22.71 8.17
CA LEU A 809 22.98 22.07 8.60
C LEU A 809 23.19 20.75 9.35
N ILE A 810 24.42 20.23 9.38
CA ILE A 810 24.80 18.99 10.04
C ILE A 810 25.43 19.29 11.39
N ALA A 811 24.98 18.60 12.44
CA ALA A 811 25.50 18.77 13.79
C ALA A 811 25.58 17.43 14.56
N PRO A 812 26.50 17.27 15.53
CA PRO A 812 26.67 16.03 16.30
C PRO A 812 25.44 15.61 17.12
N ASP A 813 24.67 16.58 17.61
CA ASP A 813 23.43 16.41 18.38
C ASP A 813 22.23 16.10 17.47
N ARG A 814 22.36 16.30 16.16
CA ARG A 814 21.34 16.01 15.15
C ARG A 814 21.88 15.14 14.01
N PRO A 815 22.19 13.85 14.28
CA PRO A 815 22.84 12.98 13.31
C PRO A 815 21.88 12.26 12.35
N THR A 816 20.56 12.55 12.36
CA THR A 816 19.55 11.71 11.68
C THR A 816 19.84 11.61 10.18
N THR A 817 20.17 12.72 9.51
CA THR A 817 20.52 12.69 8.09
C THR A 817 21.64 11.69 7.79
N TYR A 818 22.70 11.66 8.62
CA TYR A 818 23.85 10.79 8.41
C TYR A 818 23.52 9.35 8.77
N ASP A 819 22.76 9.14 9.83
CA ASP A 819 22.31 7.81 10.26
C ASP A 819 21.49 7.11 9.16
N LEU A 820 20.57 7.83 8.52
CA LEU A 820 19.72 7.26 7.46
C LEU A 820 20.52 6.97 6.19
N ILE A 821 21.43 7.86 5.79
CA ILE A 821 22.29 7.66 4.61
C ILE A 821 23.26 6.50 4.86
N ALA A 822 23.88 6.43 6.03
CA ALA A 822 24.76 5.32 6.39
C ALA A 822 24.01 3.98 6.39
N LEU A 823 22.78 3.95 6.90
CA LEU A 823 21.95 2.75 6.87
C LEU A 823 21.66 2.30 5.42
N PHE A 824 21.34 3.23 4.53
CA PHE A 824 21.13 2.96 3.11
C PHE A 824 22.41 2.45 2.42
N VAL A 825 23.56 3.08 2.66
CA VAL A 825 24.84 2.69 2.05
C VAL A 825 25.30 1.32 2.56
N VAL A 826 25.15 1.03 3.86
CA VAL A 826 25.46 -0.29 4.45
C VAL A 826 24.60 -1.38 3.81
N TYR A 827 23.30 -1.13 3.67
CA TYR A 827 22.41 -2.06 2.96
C TYR A 827 22.84 -2.24 1.51
N THR A 828 23.14 -1.16 0.79
CA THR A 828 23.54 -1.21 -0.62
C THR A 828 24.82 -2.01 -0.81
N ALA A 829 25.80 -1.86 0.10
CA ALA A 829 27.00 -2.67 0.11
C ALA A 829 26.70 -4.16 0.38
N GLY A 830 25.83 -4.44 1.35
CA GLY A 830 25.39 -5.81 1.66
C GLY A 830 24.64 -6.48 0.50
N GLN A 831 23.74 -5.76 -0.16
CA GLN A 831 23.01 -6.20 -1.35
C GLN A 831 23.98 -6.51 -2.51
N GLY A 832 24.90 -5.59 -2.80
CA GLY A 832 25.89 -5.79 -3.86
C GLY A 832 26.80 -6.99 -3.59
N ALA A 833 27.25 -7.14 -2.35
CA ALA A 833 28.03 -8.30 -1.93
C ALA A 833 27.25 -9.62 -2.07
N PHE A 834 25.98 -9.63 -1.64
CA PHE A 834 25.11 -10.80 -1.79
C PHE A 834 24.88 -11.18 -3.25
N ALA A 835 24.57 -10.20 -4.11
CA ALA A 835 24.36 -10.44 -5.54
C ALA A 835 25.63 -10.99 -6.20
N ALA A 836 26.79 -10.38 -5.96
CA ALA A 836 28.08 -10.86 -6.46
C ALA A 836 28.40 -12.29 -5.97
N LEU A 837 28.18 -12.58 -4.68
CA LEU A 837 28.34 -13.93 -4.15
C LEU A 837 27.41 -14.93 -4.82
N LEU A 838 26.14 -14.58 -5.02
CA LEU A 838 25.17 -15.45 -5.65
C LEU A 838 25.59 -15.79 -7.09
N VAL A 839 25.90 -14.80 -7.93
CA VAL A 839 26.17 -15.03 -9.35
C VAL A 839 27.55 -15.65 -9.61
N HIS A 840 28.53 -15.45 -8.71
CA HIS A 840 29.85 -16.07 -8.82
C HIS A 840 29.93 -17.49 -8.23
N LEU A 841 29.18 -17.77 -7.16
CA LEU A 841 29.18 -19.09 -6.53
C LEU A 841 28.08 -20.01 -7.08
N PHE A 842 27.09 -19.47 -7.77
CA PHE A 842 25.98 -20.22 -8.34
C PHE A 842 25.68 -19.79 -9.79
N PRO A 843 25.56 -20.74 -10.73
CA PRO A 843 25.81 -22.18 -10.58
C PRO A 843 27.31 -22.49 -10.71
N GLY A 844 28.01 -22.59 -9.57
CA GLY A 844 29.42 -22.98 -9.51
C GLY A 844 29.57 -24.29 -8.73
N GLY A 845 30.23 -25.27 -9.35
CA GLY A 845 30.73 -26.48 -8.67
C GLY A 845 31.99 -26.23 -7.88
#